data_AF-A0A561WK74-F1
#
_entry.id   AF-A0A561WK74-F1
#
_cell.length_a   1.000
_cell.length_b   1.000
_cell.length_c   1.000
_cell.angle_alpha   90.00
_cell.angle_beta   90.00
_cell.angle_gamma   90.00
#
_symmetry.space_group_name_H-M   'P 1'
#
loop_
_entity.id
_entity.type
_entity.pdbx_description
1 polymer ?
#
loop_
_entity_poly.entity_id
_entity_poly.type
_entity_poly.pdbx_seq_one_letter_code
_entity_poly.pdbx_strand_id
1 'polypeptide(L)'
;MTSETTVHTGTGTGPAAGIDPLLAAKFTVPDTPPFAVRRTRLLDRLGAAVQQPITVVTGPPGSGKTVLAASWAASGRAPGPTVWISLEEGDDVPAVFWPYLVEGLSRAGITLSPTIDEAIGTGAFERPLLARLAADLAAHHGPVVLILDNASMLTDRRLAEDLDALLRHADKHLRLVLAGRWDPPLPLYRYRLAGTLSEIRAGDLAFTVAEAADLLSGHAVALPERAVRALVEHTEGWAVGLRMFALAAQGRGDAEELIATVVGDESNLAEYFLGEVLASQPPQAREFLLCTSIVDDFTLDLAETLVGRGDARHIVDRLERANAFLQPVAHDPAVHRYHRLFGELLRAQLAYEDPARVPELHRRAAAWFAARGRPVDAVRHAVSGGDWRHASTVLLRDLGVGHLLAGGESDRLVRLFHDMPDDVDGPEAELVTAARWLARTDPERAAAHLRRAAERADAAATDPATAPVRATAALLDTVASAMRGDVPRALRSAETAGALLARLPAEHPELDAIRLFWRSVAQGEAGALDDAIATLTDATRALPPSGWDGLRLSCLERLALLNAYQGRLCEAVAAAGQAAQLNSRHRAAQRPRPAVSAALAWVDAERWSAATAWAHLRAAEGAGADDPLVAAAVALVRSRLLSGRGEFRSAATVLDEAQARDDAGRRPRWLHQEITVNRAQLAVSMGSPDEALATVATLDDRDSAQAVLVSAAARLAKGEARQAADLVKPILGGAGSPPPLLIDAWLISAAAASEQGEPAATVHQSLQRALTLAAPDGHRRPFHQGGPRLRRLLRGDPQFAAARRPPDAPPERAAPAEASSVAAPPGTPILVDPLSERELEVLHHLAAMLGTEEIADAMYLSVNTVKTHVRSILRKLAAPRRNEAVRRARALGLV
;
A
#
# COMPACT_ATOMS: atom_id res chain seq x y z
N MET A 1 -94.17 -3.04 6.46
CA MET A 1 -95.39 -3.17 5.63
C MET A 1 -95.13 -2.32 4.40
N THR A 2 -95.04 -2.78 3.16
CA THR A 2 -95.36 -4.03 2.45
C THR A 2 -94.65 -3.83 1.09
N SER A 3 -93.71 -4.70 0.72
CA SER A 3 -93.90 -5.76 -0.29
C SER A 3 -93.46 -5.36 -1.70
N GLU A 4 -92.53 -6.17 -2.21
CA GLU A 4 -92.16 -6.39 -3.60
C GLU A 4 -93.38 -6.52 -4.54
N THR A 5 -93.21 -6.26 -5.84
CA THR A 5 -93.26 -7.31 -6.90
C THR A 5 -92.98 -6.71 -8.29
N THR A 6 -91.85 -7.19 -8.79
CA THR A 6 -91.19 -7.31 -10.09
C THR A 6 -92.04 -7.59 -11.37
N VAL A 7 -91.43 -7.28 -12.55
CA VAL A 7 -91.58 -7.90 -13.92
C VAL A 7 -92.67 -7.26 -14.85
N HIS A 8 -92.50 -6.89 -16.14
CA HIS A 8 -91.66 -7.37 -17.26
C HIS A 8 -91.47 -6.32 -18.41
N THR A 9 -90.28 -6.40 -19.03
CA THR A 9 -89.92 -6.32 -20.48
C THR A 9 -90.39 -5.20 -21.41
N GLY A 10 -89.40 -4.43 -21.89
CA GLY A 10 -89.39 -3.79 -23.21
C GLY A 10 -87.97 -3.88 -23.79
N THR A 11 -87.81 -4.70 -24.81
CA THR A 11 -86.59 -4.93 -25.59
C THR A 11 -86.10 -3.65 -26.25
N GLY A 12 -84.95 -3.13 -25.79
CA GLY A 12 -84.17 -2.12 -26.48
C GLY A 12 -82.82 -2.70 -26.87
N THR A 13 -82.58 -2.81 -28.17
CA THR A 13 -81.29 -3.07 -28.79
C THR A 13 -80.22 -2.14 -28.21
N GLY A 14 -79.36 -2.68 -27.34
CA GLY A 14 -78.20 -1.98 -26.80
C GLY A 14 -77.11 -1.78 -27.87
N PRO A 15 -76.37 -0.66 -27.82
CA PRO A 15 -75.36 -0.31 -28.82
C PRO A 15 -74.20 -1.31 -28.78
N ALA A 16 -73.64 -1.61 -29.96
CA ALA A 16 -72.41 -2.37 -30.12
C ALA A 16 -71.33 -1.81 -29.20
N ALA A 17 -70.73 -2.66 -28.38
CA ALA A 17 -69.60 -2.32 -27.52
C ALA A 17 -68.40 -1.98 -28.42
N GLY A 18 -68.20 -0.69 -28.69
CA GLY A 18 -67.03 -0.18 -29.41
C GLY A 18 -65.79 -0.30 -28.52
N ILE A 19 -64.69 -0.73 -29.13
CA ILE A 19 -63.33 -0.75 -28.58
C ILE A 19 -63.02 0.65 -27.99
N ASP A 20 -62.51 0.73 -26.76
CA ASP A 20 -61.94 1.97 -26.23
C ASP A 20 -60.88 2.50 -27.23
N PRO A 21 -60.84 3.81 -27.52
CA PRO A 21 -59.94 4.34 -28.54
C PRO A 21 -58.47 4.04 -28.21
N LEU A 22 -57.79 3.29 -29.07
CA LEU A 22 -56.36 2.97 -28.93
C LEU A 22 -55.52 4.25 -28.93
N LEU A 23 -54.61 4.37 -27.97
CA LEU A 23 -53.76 5.55 -27.81
C LEU A 23 -52.66 5.56 -28.89
N ALA A 24 -52.76 6.48 -29.84
CA ALA A 24 -51.80 6.61 -30.94
C ALA A 24 -50.35 6.81 -30.46
N ALA A 25 -50.16 7.43 -29.30
CA ALA A 25 -48.85 7.67 -28.69
C ALA A 25 -48.06 6.38 -28.40
N LYS A 26 -48.74 5.26 -28.09
CA LYS A 26 -48.09 3.97 -27.79
C LYS A 26 -47.36 3.37 -28.99
N PHE A 27 -47.72 3.78 -30.21
CA PHE A 27 -47.11 3.30 -31.47
C PHE A 27 -45.95 4.17 -31.96
N THR A 28 -45.73 5.32 -31.33
CA THR A 28 -44.76 6.30 -31.82
C THR A 28 -43.38 5.98 -31.25
N VAL A 29 -42.39 5.82 -32.13
CA VAL A 29 -40.99 5.71 -31.69
C VAL A 29 -40.60 7.03 -31.03
N PRO A 30 -40.14 7.03 -29.75
CA PRO A 30 -39.80 8.25 -29.06
C PRO A 30 -38.67 9.02 -29.77
N ASP A 31 -38.80 10.34 -29.86
CA ASP A 31 -37.73 11.19 -30.39
C ASP A 31 -36.46 11.06 -29.52
N THR A 32 -35.32 10.86 -30.17
CA THR A 32 -34.04 10.84 -29.47
C THR A 32 -33.69 12.25 -29.01
N PRO A 33 -33.41 12.47 -27.71
CA PRO A 33 -33.09 13.80 -27.23
C PRO A 33 -31.87 14.41 -27.93
N PRO A 34 -31.77 15.75 -28.07
CA PRO A 34 -30.64 16.41 -28.74
C PRO A 34 -29.27 16.09 -28.14
N PHE A 35 -29.23 15.76 -26.85
CA PHE A 35 -28.03 15.40 -26.10
C PHE A 35 -27.71 13.89 -26.14
N ALA A 36 -28.48 13.09 -26.89
CA ALA A 36 -28.27 11.65 -26.97
C ALA A 36 -26.97 11.33 -27.73
N VAL A 37 -26.05 10.62 -27.06
CA VAL A 37 -24.80 10.16 -27.70
C VAL A 37 -25.10 8.99 -28.61
N ARG A 38 -24.54 9.02 -29.83
CA ARG A 38 -24.64 7.92 -30.78
C ARG A 38 -23.68 6.79 -30.41
N ARG A 39 -24.20 5.77 -29.72
CA ARG A 39 -23.42 4.62 -29.22
C ARG A 39 -23.28 3.53 -30.27
N THR A 40 -22.43 3.75 -31.28
CA THR A 40 -22.27 2.86 -32.46
C THR A 40 -22.07 1.40 -32.09
N ARG A 41 -21.24 1.11 -31.08
CA ARG A 41 -21.04 -0.26 -30.53
C ARG A 41 -22.36 -0.94 -30.16
N LEU A 42 -23.27 -0.23 -29.49
CA LEU A 42 -24.56 -0.79 -29.08
C LEU A 42 -25.57 -0.86 -30.22
N LEU A 43 -25.55 0.10 -31.15
CA LEU A 43 -26.37 0.06 -32.35
C LEU A 43 -26.01 -1.14 -33.23
N ASP A 44 -24.71 -1.40 -33.42
CA ASP A 44 -24.23 -2.54 -34.20
C ASP A 44 -24.54 -3.85 -33.47
N ARG A 45 -24.37 -3.89 -32.14
CA ARG A 45 -24.73 -5.05 -31.32
C ARG A 45 -26.23 -5.35 -31.36
N LEU A 46 -27.09 -4.34 -31.26
CA LEU A 46 -28.54 -4.52 -31.37
C LEU A 46 -28.92 -4.96 -32.80
N GLY A 47 -28.30 -4.40 -33.83
CA GLY A 47 -28.53 -4.84 -35.21
C GLY A 47 -28.16 -6.29 -35.48
N ALA A 48 -27.05 -6.76 -34.89
CA ALA A 48 -26.67 -8.17 -34.92
C ALA A 48 -27.62 -9.04 -34.07
N ALA A 49 -28.04 -8.55 -32.89
CA ALA A 49 -28.93 -9.25 -31.97
C ALA A 49 -30.31 -9.52 -32.60
N VAL A 50 -30.88 -8.53 -33.28
CA VAL A 50 -32.21 -8.60 -33.94
C VAL A 50 -32.23 -9.58 -35.12
N GLN A 51 -31.09 -10.12 -35.55
CA GLN A 51 -31.08 -11.25 -36.49
C GLN A 51 -31.64 -12.53 -35.84
N GLN A 52 -31.58 -12.64 -34.51
CA GLN A 52 -32.17 -13.75 -33.76
C GLN A 52 -33.66 -13.50 -33.50
N PRO A 53 -34.48 -14.58 -33.37
CA PRO A 53 -35.92 -14.46 -33.11
C PRO A 53 -36.27 -13.63 -31.88
N ILE A 54 -35.44 -13.64 -30.84
CA ILE A 54 -35.68 -12.91 -29.59
C ILE A 54 -34.42 -12.19 -29.12
N THR A 55 -34.59 -10.90 -28.84
CA THR A 55 -33.59 -10.02 -28.25
C THR A 55 -34.13 -9.41 -26.97
N VAL A 56 -33.37 -9.51 -25.90
CA VAL A 56 -33.71 -8.95 -24.59
C VAL A 56 -32.72 -7.87 -24.22
N VAL A 57 -33.22 -6.65 -23.98
CA VAL A 57 -32.46 -5.48 -23.55
C VAL A 57 -32.89 -5.12 -22.14
N THR A 58 -32.07 -5.47 -21.14
CA THR A 58 -32.37 -5.17 -19.73
C THR A 58 -31.28 -4.37 -19.04
N GLY A 59 -31.71 -3.62 -18.03
CA GLY A 59 -30.83 -2.82 -17.21
C GLY A 59 -31.61 -1.87 -16.30
N PRO A 60 -30.93 -1.19 -15.38
CA PRO A 60 -31.56 -0.33 -14.39
C PRO A 60 -32.30 0.86 -15.03
N PRO A 61 -33.18 1.55 -14.29
CA PRO A 61 -33.75 2.82 -14.71
C PRO A 61 -32.64 3.79 -15.16
N GLY A 62 -32.91 4.56 -16.22
CA GLY A 62 -31.92 5.53 -16.73
C GLY A 62 -30.70 4.96 -17.45
N SER A 63 -30.61 3.63 -17.69
CA SER A 63 -29.47 3.06 -18.45
C SER A 63 -29.50 3.33 -19.96
N GLY A 64 -30.56 3.96 -20.48
CA GLY A 64 -30.70 4.31 -21.90
C GLY A 64 -31.29 3.23 -22.81
N LYS A 65 -32.04 2.26 -22.28
CA LYS A 65 -32.68 1.17 -23.05
C LYS A 65 -33.61 1.69 -24.16
N THR A 66 -34.58 2.52 -23.80
CA THR A 66 -35.53 3.14 -24.73
C THR A 66 -34.80 3.99 -25.77
N VAL A 67 -33.80 4.79 -25.35
CA VAL A 67 -32.98 5.60 -26.26
C VAL A 67 -32.20 4.73 -27.24
N LEU A 68 -31.64 3.59 -26.80
CA LEU A 68 -30.96 2.63 -27.66
C LEU A 68 -31.92 2.03 -28.70
N ALA A 69 -33.08 1.54 -28.25
CA ALA A 69 -34.08 0.93 -29.12
C ALA A 69 -34.64 1.94 -30.15
N ALA A 70 -34.95 3.16 -29.71
CA ALA A 70 -35.42 4.24 -30.57
C ALA A 70 -34.35 4.69 -31.57
N SER A 71 -33.10 4.89 -31.12
CA SER A 71 -31.98 5.27 -32.00
C SER A 71 -31.69 4.19 -33.05
N TRP A 72 -31.85 2.92 -32.69
CA TRP A 72 -31.68 1.81 -33.61
C TRP A 72 -32.84 1.73 -34.61
N ALA A 73 -34.09 1.85 -34.17
CA ALA A 73 -35.26 1.89 -35.04
C ALA A 73 -35.17 3.05 -36.06
N ALA A 74 -34.76 4.23 -35.61
CA ALA A 74 -34.56 5.40 -36.46
C ALA A 74 -33.35 5.30 -37.41
N SER A 75 -32.43 4.35 -37.19
CA SER A 75 -31.21 4.23 -38.00
C SER A 75 -31.44 3.69 -39.41
N GLY A 76 -32.64 3.18 -39.71
CA GLY A 76 -32.98 2.56 -40.99
C GLY A 76 -32.29 1.20 -41.23
N ARG A 77 -31.68 0.61 -40.19
CA ARG A 77 -30.94 -0.67 -40.26
C ARG A 77 -31.79 -1.89 -39.86
N ALA A 78 -33.08 -1.71 -39.63
CA ALA A 78 -33.97 -2.82 -39.30
C ALA A 78 -34.09 -3.80 -40.49
N PRO A 79 -34.11 -5.12 -40.25
CA PRO A 79 -34.19 -6.11 -41.33
C PRO A 79 -35.57 -6.15 -42.04
N GLY A 80 -36.56 -5.40 -41.55
CA GLY A 80 -37.87 -5.21 -42.18
C GLY A 80 -38.74 -4.23 -41.39
N PRO A 81 -40.08 -4.22 -41.61
CA PRO A 81 -40.99 -3.29 -40.94
C PRO A 81 -40.86 -3.35 -39.41
N THR A 82 -40.78 -2.18 -38.78
CA THR A 82 -40.62 -2.06 -37.31
C THR A 82 -41.93 -1.60 -36.68
N VAL A 83 -42.46 -2.41 -35.78
CA VAL A 83 -43.61 -2.12 -34.94
C VAL A 83 -43.11 -1.73 -33.56
N TRP A 84 -43.48 -0.54 -33.09
CA TRP A 84 -43.17 -0.08 -31.74
C TRP A 84 -44.43 -0.10 -30.87
N ILE A 85 -44.33 -0.63 -29.65
CA ILE A 85 -45.38 -0.57 -28.64
C ILE A 85 -44.76 -0.24 -27.29
N SER A 86 -45.14 0.91 -26.73
CA SER A 86 -44.80 1.29 -25.35
C SER A 86 -45.86 0.75 -24.39
N LEU A 87 -45.46 -0.12 -23.47
CA LEU A 87 -46.36 -0.71 -22.47
C LEU A 87 -46.47 0.15 -21.22
N GLU A 88 -47.68 0.23 -20.68
CA GLU A 88 -48.05 0.92 -19.45
C GLU A 88 -48.69 -0.05 -18.44
N GLU A 89 -48.91 0.42 -17.21
CA GLU A 89 -49.59 -0.36 -16.18
C GLU A 89 -51.04 -0.70 -16.63
N GLY A 90 -51.41 -1.98 -16.56
CA GLY A 90 -52.72 -2.48 -17.00
C GLY A 90 -52.78 -2.94 -18.47
N ASP A 91 -51.73 -2.76 -19.26
CA ASP A 91 -51.66 -3.25 -20.65
C ASP A 91 -51.39 -4.77 -20.76
N ASP A 92 -51.03 -5.45 -19.67
CA ASP A 92 -50.70 -6.88 -19.65
C ASP A 92 -51.93 -7.81 -19.64
N VAL A 93 -53.10 -7.25 -19.89
CA VAL A 93 -54.36 -7.98 -20.09
C VAL A 93 -54.50 -8.33 -21.59
N PRO A 94 -54.74 -9.61 -21.97
CA PRO A 94 -54.86 -10.02 -23.37
C PRO A 94 -55.88 -9.21 -24.19
N ALA A 95 -57.02 -8.87 -23.59
CA ALA A 95 -58.06 -8.07 -24.23
C ALA A 95 -57.63 -6.64 -24.59
N VAL A 96 -56.55 -6.14 -23.98
CA VAL A 96 -55.96 -4.81 -24.25
C VAL A 96 -54.73 -4.96 -25.15
N PHE A 97 -53.83 -5.90 -24.82
CA PHE A 97 -52.58 -6.09 -25.54
C PHE A 97 -52.75 -6.46 -27.01
N TRP A 98 -53.61 -7.43 -27.33
CA TRP A 98 -53.76 -7.95 -28.69
C TRP A 98 -54.32 -6.91 -29.68
N PRO A 99 -55.34 -6.10 -29.31
CA PRO A 99 -55.74 -4.95 -30.12
C PRO A 99 -54.60 -3.97 -30.42
N TYR A 100 -53.77 -3.62 -29.42
CA TYR A 100 -52.58 -2.79 -29.65
C TYR A 100 -51.61 -3.47 -30.62
N LEU A 101 -51.31 -4.76 -30.43
CA LEU A 101 -50.38 -5.45 -31.32
C LEU A 101 -50.84 -5.48 -32.78
N VAL A 102 -52.11 -5.81 -33.02
CA VAL A 102 -52.65 -5.90 -34.37
C VAL A 102 -52.73 -4.55 -35.04
N GLU A 103 -53.18 -3.51 -34.33
CA GLU A 103 -53.15 -2.14 -34.86
C GLU A 103 -51.71 -1.70 -35.20
N GLY A 104 -50.74 -2.03 -34.35
CA GLY A 104 -49.33 -1.76 -34.60
C GLY A 104 -48.79 -2.45 -35.87
N LEU A 105 -49.17 -3.71 -36.08
CA LEU A 105 -48.83 -4.46 -37.29
C LEU A 105 -49.46 -3.85 -38.54
N SER A 106 -50.75 -3.50 -38.47
CA SER A 106 -51.47 -2.84 -39.56
C SER A 106 -50.83 -1.49 -39.94
N ARG A 107 -50.44 -0.67 -38.94
CA ARG A 107 -49.72 0.59 -39.17
C ARG A 107 -48.35 0.41 -39.83
N ALA A 108 -47.68 -0.70 -39.57
CA ALA A 108 -46.42 -1.05 -40.20
C ALA A 108 -46.58 -1.62 -41.63
N GLY A 109 -47.81 -1.68 -42.15
CA GLY A 109 -48.12 -2.15 -43.51
C GLY A 109 -48.18 -3.68 -43.64
N ILE A 110 -48.33 -4.40 -42.53
CA ILE A 110 -48.52 -5.85 -42.55
C ILE A 110 -49.98 -6.16 -42.90
N THR A 111 -50.20 -6.95 -43.96
CA THR A 111 -51.55 -7.37 -44.36
C THR A 111 -52.01 -8.52 -43.48
N LEU A 112 -53.09 -8.30 -42.73
CA LEU A 112 -53.69 -9.29 -41.83
C LEU A 112 -55.01 -9.80 -42.39
N SER A 113 -55.39 -11.03 -42.05
CA SER A 113 -56.65 -11.66 -42.46
C SER A 113 -57.85 -10.90 -41.84
N PRO A 114 -58.94 -10.62 -42.60
CA PRO A 114 -60.12 -9.88 -42.10
C PRO A 114 -60.76 -10.45 -40.83
N THR A 115 -60.60 -11.77 -40.64
CA THR A 115 -61.02 -12.50 -39.43
C THR A 115 -60.34 -12.03 -38.14
N ILE A 116 -59.14 -11.43 -38.23
CA ILE A 116 -58.41 -10.90 -37.08
C ILE A 116 -59.01 -9.55 -36.65
N ASP A 117 -59.33 -8.69 -37.62
CA ASP A 117 -59.94 -7.38 -37.37
C ASP A 117 -61.35 -7.52 -36.75
N GLU A 118 -62.16 -8.46 -37.25
CA GLU A 118 -63.48 -8.77 -36.69
C GLU A 118 -63.41 -9.33 -35.25
N ALA A 119 -62.39 -10.14 -34.95
CA ALA A 119 -62.22 -10.73 -33.63
C ALA A 119 -61.78 -9.70 -32.56
N ILE A 120 -61.01 -8.69 -32.96
CA ILE A 120 -60.63 -7.58 -32.08
C ILE A 120 -61.85 -6.73 -31.73
N GLY A 121 -62.71 -6.46 -32.72
CA GLY A 121 -63.97 -5.72 -32.52
C GLY A 121 -64.95 -6.39 -31.55
N THR A 122 -64.80 -7.70 -31.30
CA THR A 122 -65.69 -8.49 -30.41
C THR A 122 -65.03 -8.87 -29.07
N GLY A 123 -63.76 -8.51 -28.86
CA GLY A 123 -63.02 -8.78 -27.61
C GLY A 123 -62.63 -10.26 -27.39
N ALA A 124 -62.79 -11.12 -28.41
CA ALA A 124 -62.60 -12.57 -28.31
C ALA A 124 -61.29 -13.03 -28.97
N PHE A 125 -60.14 -12.62 -28.43
CA PHE A 125 -58.84 -13.05 -28.93
C PHE A 125 -58.42 -14.39 -28.31
N GLU A 126 -58.80 -15.50 -28.97
CA GLU A 126 -58.52 -16.88 -28.54
C GLU A 126 -57.39 -17.55 -29.35
N ARG A 127 -56.92 -18.72 -28.88
CA ARG A 127 -55.80 -19.48 -29.49
C ARG A 127 -55.90 -19.73 -31.01
N PRO A 128 -57.07 -19.97 -31.63
CA PRO A 128 -57.17 -20.11 -33.08
C PRO A 128 -56.75 -18.86 -33.86
N LEU A 129 -56.97 -17.67 -33.29
CA LEU A 129 -56.59 -16.39 -33.90
C LEU A 129 -55.09 -16.13 -33.78
N LEU A 130 -54.43 -16.60 -32.71
CA LEU A 130 -52.97 -16.60 -32.61
C LEU A 130 -52.31 -17.41 -33.72
N ALA A 131 -52.85 -18.59 -34.02
CA ALA A 131 -52.34 -19.44 -35.11
C ALA A 131 -52.53 -18.77 -36.48
N ARG A 132 -53.66 -18.07 -36.67
CA ARG A 132 -53.93 -17.29 -37.89
C ARG A 132 -52.97 -16.10 -38.02
N LEU A 133 -52.79 -15.33 -36.95
CA LEU A 133 -51.83 -14.22 -36.90
C LEU A 133 -50.40 -14.70 -37.17
N ALA A 134 -50.00 -15.83 -36.61
CA ALA A 134 -48.71 -16.45 -36.89
C ALA A 134 -48.56 -16.83 -38.37
N ALA A 135 -49.61 -17.37 -38.99
CA ALA A 135 -49.63 -17.72 -40.41
C ALA A 135 -49.55 -16.46 -41.31
N ASP A 136 -50.26 -15.39 -40.94
CA ASP A 136 -50.21 -14.12 -41.68
C ASP A 136 -48.81 -13.48 -41.60
N LEU A 137 -48.16 -13.54 -40.42
CA LEU A 137 -46.76 -13.11 -40.26
C LEU A 137 -45.78 -13.99 -41.05
N ALA A 138 -45.97 -15.30 -41.06
CA ALA A 138 -45.13 -16.23 -41.83
C ALA A 138 -45.31 -16.09 -43.35
N ALA A 139 -46.49 -15.62 -43.80
CA ALA A 139 -46.76 -15.35 -45.21
C ALA A 139 -46.12 -14.04 -45.71
N HIS A 140 -45.65 -13.17 -44.80
CA HIS A 140 -45.02 -11.91 -45.17
C HIS A 140 -43.62 -12.11 -45.79
N HIS A 141 -43.31 -11.32 -46.83
CA HIS A 141 -42.00 -11.36 -47.48
C HIS A 141 -40.94 -10.63 -46.64
N GLY A 142 -40.23 -11.38 -45.80
CA GLY A 142 -39.15 -10.87 -44.96
C GLY A 142 -39.53 -10.82 -43.48
N PRO A 143 -38.60 -10.39 -42.60
CA PRO A 143 -38.84 -10.35 -41.16
C PRO A 143 -39.60 -9.08 -40.74
N VAL A 144 -40.44 -9.21 -39.72
CA VAL A 144 -41.13 -8.12 -39.02
C VAL A 144 -40.49 -7.96 -37.64
N VAL A 145 -40.10 -6.74 -37.28
CA VAL A 145 -39.50 -6.43 -35.97
C VAL A 145 -40.54 -5.84 -35.06
N LEU A 146 -40.80 -6.49 -33.93
CA LEU A 146 -41.67 -5.99 -32.87
C LEU A 146 -40.83 -5.54 -31.69
N ILE A 147 -40.86 -4.25 -31.37
CA ILE A 147 -40.23 -3.67 -30.20
C ILE A 147 -41.30 -3.41 -29.14
N LEU A 148 -41.18 -4.10 -28.01
CA LEU A 148 -41.98 -3.84 -26.82
C LEU A 148 -41.10 -3.06 -25.84
N ASP A 149 -41.36 -1.75 -25.73
CA ASP A 149 -40.74 -0.89 -24.72
C ASP A 149 -41.50 -1.00 -23.40
N ASN A 150 -40.77 -0.89 -22.29
CA ASN A 150 -41.27 -1.21 -20.95
C ASN A 150 -41.83 -2.64 -20.82
N ALA A 151 -41.21 -3.63 -21.46
CA ALA A 151 -41.57 -5.05 -21.37
C ALA A 151 -41.63 -5.62 -19.94
N SER A 152 -41.08 -4.91 -18.95
CA SER A 152 -41.27 -5.21 -17.53
C SER A 152 -42.71 -5.14 -17.04
N MET A 153 -43.60 -4.45 -17.76
CA MET A 153 -45.04 -4.41 -17.46
C MET A 153 -45.75 -5.73 -17.83
N LEU A 154 -45.13 -6.59 -18.66
CA LEU A 154 -45.67 -7.92 -18.96
C LEU A 154 -45.50 -8.85 -17.76
N THR A 155 -46.51 -8.96 -16.90
CA THR A 155 -46.47 -9.86 -15.74
C THR A 155 -47.35 -11.09 -15.92
N ASP A 156 -48.40 -11.00 -16.73
CA ASP A 156 -49.30 -12.11 -17.02
C ASP A 156 -48.60 -13.27 -17.78
N ARG A 157 -48.65 -14.46 -17.17
CA ARG A 157 -47.99 -15.65 -17.71
C ARG A 157 -48.68 -16.23 -18.94
N ARG A 158 -50.01 -16.09 -19.03
CA ARG A 158 -50.79 -16.58 -20.17
C ARG A 158 -50.48 -15.74 -21.41
N LEU A 159 -50.39 -14.43 -21.26
CA LEU A 159 -49.97 -13.53 -22.32
C LEU A 159 -48.55 -13.83 -22.80
N ALA A 160 -47.62 -14.11 -21.88
CA ALA A 160 -46.26 -14.52 -22.22
C ALA A 160 -46.20 -15.88 -22.96
N GLU A 161 -47.05 -16.84 -22.58
CA GLU A 161 -47.19 -18.12 -23.29
C GLU A 161 -47.77 -17.95 -24.70
N ASP A 162 -48.74 -17.05 -24.85
CA ASP A 162 -49.36 -16.75 -26.14
C ASP A 162 -48.36 -16.00 -27.06
N LEU A 163 -47.54 -15.08 -26.53
CA LEU A 163 -46.46 -14.43 -27.27
C LEU A 163 -45.33 -15.41 -27.65
N ASP A 164 -44.96 -16.34 -26.76
CA ASP A 164 -44.05 -17.44 -27.07
C ASP A 164 -44.59 -18.33 -28.19
N ALA A 165 -45.89 -18.65 -28.15
CA ALA A 165 -46.54 -19.40 -29.21
C ALA A 165 -46.52 -18.64 -30.54
N LEU A 166 -46.83 -17.35 -30.55
CA LEU A 166 -46.76 -16.53 -31.76
C LEU A 166 -45.36 -16.55 -32.37
N LEU A 167 -44.33 -16.33 -31.55
CA LEU A 167 -42.93 -16.31 -31.98
C LEU A 167 -42.49 -17.64 -32.61
N ARG A 168 -42.92 -18.78 -32.03
CA ARG A 168 -42.56 -20.12 -32.54
C ARG A 168 -43.27 -20.49 -33.83
N HIS A 169 -44.50 -20.03 -34.05
CA HIS A 169 -45.29 -20.39 -35.23
C HIS A 169 -45.13 -19.40 -36.40
N ALA A 170 -44.53 -18.23 -36.18
CA ALA A 170 -44.26 -17.25 -37.23
C ALA A 170 -43.02 -17.58 -38.10
N ASP A 171 -42.57 -18.84 -38.14
CA ASP A 171 -41.45 -19.38 -38.95
C ASP A 171 -40.19 -18.49 -39.05
N LYS A 172 -39.75 -17.90 -37.93
CA LYS A 172 -38.62 -16.94 -37.87
C LYS A 172 -38.84 -15.67 -38.71
N HIS A 173 -40.06 -15.33 -39.09
CA HIS A 173 -40.39 -14.02 -39.68
C HIS A 173 -40.62 -12.96 -38.60
N LEU A 174 -41.07 -13.33 -37.40
CA LEU A 174 -41.14 -12.40 -36.27
C LEU A 174 -39.79 -12.27 -35.56
N ARG A 175 -39.36 -11.03 -35.32
CA ARG A 175 -38.21 -10.65 -34.49
C ARG A 175 -38.69 -9.83 -33.31
N LEU A 176 -38.59 -10.40 -32.11
CA LEU A 176 -39.09 -9.78 -30.89
C LEU A 176 -37.95 -9.10 -30.12
N VAL A 177 -38.08 -7.79 -29.87
CA VAL A 177 -37.17 -6.99 -29.05
C VAL A 177 -37.90 -6.55 -27.79
N LEU A 178 -37.41 -7.00 -26.63
CA LEU A 178 -38.00 -6.74 -25.33
C LEU A 178 -37.08 -5.78 -24.57
N ALA A 179 -37.49 -4.52 -24.42
CA ALA A 179 -36.75 -3.53 -23.64
C ALA A 179 -37.43 -3.35 -22.27
N GLY A 180 -36.73 -3.67 -21.18
CA GLY A 180 -37.34 -3.68 -19.85
C GLY A 180 -36.33 -3.54 -18.71
N ARG A 181 -36.84 -3.41 -17.48
CA ARG A 181 -36.01 -3.46 -16.27
C ARG A 181 -35.59 -4.89 -15.97
N TRP A 182 -36.41 -5.90 -16.25
CA TRP A 182 -36.15 -7.32 -15.98
C TRP A 182 -36.60 -8.23 -17.12
N ASP A 183 -36.16 -9.49 -17.05
CA ASP A 183 -36.59 -10.52 -18.00
C ASP A 183 -38.11 -10.72 -17.87
N PRO A 184 -38.88 -10.56 -18.96
CA PRO A 184 -40.30 -10.85 -18.93
C PRO A 184 -40.53 -12.36 -18.76
N PRO A 185 -41.71 -12.81 -18.31
CA PRO A 185 -42.01 -14.21 -17.95
C PRO A 185 -42.13 -15.16 -19.17
N LEU A 186 -41.40 -14.88 -20.27
CA LEU A 186 -41.23 -15.81 -21.38
C LEU A 186 -40.27 -16.95 -20.99
N PRO A 187 -40.37 -18.14 -21.62
CA PRO A 187 -39.46 -19.26 -21.38
C PRO A 187 -38.08 -19.05 -22.05
N LEU A 188 -37.39 -17.95 -21.69
CA LEU A 188 -36.11 -17.52 -22.28
C LEU A 188 -35.03 -18.60 -22.24
N TYR A 189 -35.06 -19.48 -21.24
CA TYR A 189 -34.13 -20.62 -21.11
C TYR A 189 -34.13 -21.52 -22.36
N ARG A 190 -35.27 -21.68 -23.05
CA ARG A 190 -35.38 -22.50 -24.27
C ARG A 190 -34.58 -21.88 -25.41
N TYR A 191 -34.75 -20.58 -25.62
CA TYR A 191 -34.04 -19.83 -26.65
C TYR A 191 -32.54 -19.70 -26.33
N ARG A 192 -32.18 -19.60 -25.04
CA ARG A 192 -30.79 -19.61 -24.58
C ARG A 192 -30.10 -20.95 -24.89
N LEU A 193 -30.77 -22.08 -24.63
CA LEU A 193 -30.26 -23.42 -24.96
C LEU A 193 -30.17 -23.66 -26.47
N ALA A 194 -31.09 -23.09 -27.25
CA ALA A 194 -31.10 -23.21 -28.71
C ALA A 194 -30.10 -22.25 -29.41
N GLY A 195 -29.45 -21.33 -28.68
CA GLY A 195 -28.58 -20.31 -29.25
C GLY A 195 -29.31 -19.24 -30.06
N THR A 196 -30.62 -19.08 -29.85
CA THR A 196 -31.50 -18.16 -30.61
C THR A 196 -31.95 -16.96 -29.78
N LEU A 197 -31.34 -16.73 -28.61
CA LEU A 197 -31.56 -15.57 -27.74
C LEU A 197 -30.34 -14.65 -27.80
N SER A 198 -30.57 -13.37 -28.05
CA SER A 198 -29.55 -12.33 -27.90
C SER A 198 -29.83 -11.46 -26.68
N GLU A 199 -28.79 -11.16 -25.89
CA GLU A 199 -28.91 -10.45 -24.61
C GLU A 199 -28.01 -9.20 -24.60
N ILE A 200 -28.61 -8.06 -24.25
CA ILE A 200 -27.91 -6.80 -23.95
C ILE A 200 -28.26 -6.43 -22.52
N ARG A 201 -27.29 -6.52 -21.62
CA ARG A 201 -27.47 -6.37 -20.17
C ARG A 201 -26.90 -5.04 -19.66
N ALA A 202 -27.09 -4.75 -18.37
CA ALA A 202 -26.67 -3.50 -17.74
C ALA A 202 -25.20 -3.13 -18.01
N GLY A 203 -24.27 -4.09 -17.88
CA GLY A 203 -22.85 -3.86 -18.16
C GLY A 203 -22.55 -3.51 -19.61
N ASP A 204 -23.35 -4.00 -20.55
CA ASP A 204 -23.21 -3.66 -21.98
C ASP A 204 -23.68 -2.22 -22.24
N LEU A 205 -24.76 -1.83 -21.56
CA LEU A 205 -25.39 -0.51 -21.60
C LEU A 205 -24.58 0.55 -20.84
N ALA A 206 -23.59 0.19 -20.03
CA ALA A 206 -22.73 1.16 -19.34
C ALA A 206 -21.92 1.99 -20.36
N PHE A 207 -21.85 3.30 -20.13
CA PHE A 207 -21.08 4.22 -20.96
C PHE A 207 -19.59 3.90 -20.85
N THR A 208 -18.92 3.86 -22.00
CA THR A 208 -17.46 3.82 -22.06
C THR A 208 -16.87 5.20 -21.81
N VAL A 209 -15.56 5.29 -21.54
CA VAL A 209 -14.85 6.57 -21.38
C VAL A 209 -15.03 7.47 -22.60
N ALA A 210 -15.00 6.91 -23.82
CA ALA A 210 -15.23 7.66 -25.05
C ALA A 210 -16.68 8.15 -25.16
N GLU A 211 -17.66 7.26 -24.92
CA GLU A 211 -19.08 7.63 -24.95
C GLU A 211 -19.43 8.70 -23.89
N ALA A 212 -18.77 8.64 -22.72
CA ALA A 212 -18.93 9.64 -21.66
C ALA A 212 -18.31 11.00 -22.04
N ALA A 213 -17.13 10.99 -22.67
CA ALA A 213 -16.51 12.22 -23.19
C ALA A 213 -17.40 12.89 -24.26
N ASP A 214 -18.04 12.11 -25.13
CA ASP A 214 -18.98 12.62 -26.13
C ASP A 214 -20.22 13.25 -25.47
N LEU A 215 -20.76 12.62 -24.42
CA LEU A 215 -21.90 13.14 -23.66
C LEU A 215 -21.57 14.48 -23.01
N LEU A 216 -20.41 14.58 -22.38
CA LEU A 216 -19.93 15.80 -21.71
C LEU A 216 -19.68 16.92 -22.72
N SER A 217 -19.05 16.59 -23.85
CA SER A 217 -18.80 17.55 -24.94
C SER A 217 -20.12 18.11 -25.51
N GLY A 218 -21.16 17.27 -25.62
CA GLY A 218 -22.50 17.68 -26.03
C GLY A 218 -23.17 18.68 -25.08
N HIS A 219 -22.72 18.78 -23.83
CA HIS A 219 -23.17 19.77 -22.84
C HIS A 219 -22.16 20.92 -22.65
N ALA A 220 -21.20 21.07 -23.57
CA ALA A 220 -20.11 22.04 -23.49
C ALA A 220 -19.23 21.92 -22.24
N VAL A 221 -19.06 20.69 -21.72
CA VAL A 221 -18.16 20.38 -20.60
C VAL A 221 -16.91 19.68 -21.13
N ALA A 222 -15.75 20.31 -20.96
CA ALA A 222 -14.46 19.76 -21.38
C ALA A 222 -13.65 19.28 -20.17
N LEU A 223 -13.33 17.98 -20.14
CA LEU A 223 -12.55 17.34 -19.07
C LEU A 223 -11.36 16.57 -19.67
N PRO A 224 -10.20 16.54 -18.98
CA PRO A 224 -9.10 15.68 -19.41
C PRO A 224 -9.48 14.21 -19.25
N GLU A 225 -8.90 13.33 -20.07
CA GLU A 225 -9.25 11.90 -20.10
C GLU A 225 -9.16 11.23 -18.71
N ARG A 226 -8.17 11.62 -17.89
CA ARG A 226 -8.02 11.14 -16.50
C ARG A 226 -9.27 11.40 -15.65
N ALA A 227 -9.90 12.56 -15.83
CA ALA A 227 -11.07 13.01 -15.08
C ALA A 227 -12.33 12.33 -15.60
N VAL A 228 -12.47 12.17 -16.92
CA VAL A 228 -13.56 11.38 -17.53
C VAL A 228 -13.50 9.93 -17.07
N ARG A 229 -12.30 9.34 -17.00
CA ARG A 229 -12.11 7.99 -16.49
C ARG A 229 -12.52 7.87 -15.02
N ALA A 230 -12.08 8.79 -14.17
CA ALA A 230 -12.49 8.82 -12.77
C ALA A 230 -14.02 8.97 -12.62
N LEU A 231 -14.65 9.81 -13.43
CA LEU A 231 -16.11 9.98 -13.45
C LEU A 231 -16.83 8.71 -13.90
N VAL A 232 -16.36 8.03 -14.95
CA VAL A 232 -16.91 6.75 -15.41
C VAL A 232 -16.71 5.65 -14.39
N GLU A 233 -15.55 5.57 -13.73
CA GLU A 233 -15.30 4.63 -12.63
C GLU A 233 -16.22 4.89 -11.43
N HIS A 234 -16.49 6.15 -11.10
CA HIS A 234 -17.35 6.55 -9.98
C HIS A 234 -18.84 6.31 -10.27
N THR A 235 -19.28 6.62 -11.49
CA THR A 235 -20.67 6.40 -11.96
C THR A 235 -20.90 5.00 -12.51
N GLU A 236 -19.87 4.15 -12.53
CA GLU A 236 -19.83 2.85 -13.24
C GLU A 236 -20.45 2.91 -14.66
N GLY A 237 -20.32 4.06 -15.34
CA GLY A 237 -20.87 4.30 -16.68
C GLY A 237 -22.39 4.50 -16.73
N TRP A 238 -23.06 4.79 -15.61
CA TRP A 238 -24.51 5.00 -15.58
C TRP A 238 -24.91 6.30 -16.30
N ALA A 239 -25.73 6.17 -17.36
CA ALA A 239 -26.03 7.26 -18.28
C ALA A 239 -26.72 8.47 -17.62
N VAL A 240 -27.65 8.24 -16.69
CA VAL A 240 -28.30 9.33 -15.95
C VAL A 240 -27.30 10.03 -15.02
N GLY A 241 -26.48 9.29 -14.28
CA GLY A 241 -25.44 9.88 -13.42
C GLY A 241 -24.49 10.78 -14.20
N LEU A 242 -24.01 10.32 -15.36
CA LEU A 242 -23.14 11.09 -16.25
C LEU A 242 -23.84 12.34 -16.82
N ARG A 243 -25.12 12.23 -17.19
CA ARG A 243 -25.89 13.37 -17.71
C ARG A 243 -26.18 14.41 -16.63
N MET A 244 -26.50 13.98 -15.42
CA MET A 244 -26.74 14.90 -14.30
C MET A 244 -25.46 15.65 -13.94
N PHE A 245 -24.31 14.97 -13.95
CA PHE A 245 -23.01 15.64 -13.85
C PHE A 245 -22.82 16.69 -14.96
N ALA A 246 -23.09 16.32 -16.22
CA ALA A 246 -22.94 17.23 -17.36
C ALA A 246 -23.82 18.49 -17.21
N LEU A 247 -25.06 18.35 -16.73
CA LEU A 247 -25.97 19.46 -16.48
C LEU A 247 -25.51 20.34 -15.30
N ALA A 248 -24.98 19.75 -14.24
CA ALA A 248 -24.48 20.49 -13.08
C ALA A 248 -23.18 21.25 -13.36
N ALA A 249 -22.33 20.72 -14.24
CA ALA A 249 -21.07 21.33 -14.65
C ALA A 249 -21.25 22.43 -15.72
N GLN A 250 -22.41 22.48 -16.36
CA GLN A 250 -22.70 23.45 -17.42
C GLN A 250 -22.67 24.89 -16.88
N GLY A 251 -21.75 25.71 -17.41
CA GLY A 251 -21.62 27.13 -17.02
C GLY A 251 -20.75 27.41 -15.78
N ARG A 252 -20.10 26.40 -15.19
CA ARG A 252 -19.12 26.56 -14.10
C ARG A 252 -17.69 26.39 -14.64
N GLY A 253 -16.75 27.19 -14.13
CA GLY A 253 -15.41 27.38 -14.71
C GLY A 253 -14.37 26.30 -14.42
N ASP A 254 -14.59 25.42 -13.44
CA ASP A 254 -13.66 24.35 -13.09
C ASP A 254 -14.39 23.00 -12.91
N ALA A 255 -14.32 22.18 -13.96
CA ALA A 255 -14.94 20.87 -13.98
C ALA A 255 -14.16 19.82 -13.15
N GLU A 256 -12.89 20.05 -12.81
CA GLU A 256 -12.12 19.18 -11.92
C GLU A 256 -12.50 19.41 -10.44
N GLU A 257 -12.71 20.67 -10.05
CA GLU A 257 -13.24 21.02 -8.72
C GLU A 257 -14.67 20.47 -8.53
N LEU A 258 -15.48 20.45 -9.60
CA LEU A 258 -16.81 19.83 -9.64
C LEU A 258 -16.81 18.31 -9.47
N ILE A 259 -15.78 17.57 -9.89
CA ILE A 259 -15.70 16.14 -9.57
C ILE A 259 -15.52 15.93 -8.06
N ALA A 260 -14.89 16.90 -7.36
CA ALA A 260 -14.75 16.91 -5.92
C ALA A 260 -15.95 17.54 -5.18
N THR A 261 -16.77 18.39 -5.82
CA THR A 261 -17.94 19.06 -5.23
C THR A 261 -19.30 18.49 -5.63
N VAL A 262 -19.42 17.72 -6.72
CA VAL A 262 -20.60 16.86 -7.00
C VAL A 262 -20.73 15.76 -5.92
N VAL A 263 -19.66 15.55 -5.13
CA VAL A 263 -19.62 14.80 -3.87
C VAL A 263 -20.34 15.53 -2.71
N GLY A 264 -20.76 16.79 -2.87
CA GLY A 264 -21.29 17.61 -1.77
C GLY A 264 -22.48 18.55 -2.05
N ASP A 265 -22.94 18.71 -3.30
CA ASP A 265 -24.13 19.55 -3.58
C ASP A 265 -25.20 18.72 -4.36
N GLU A 266 -26.09 18.12 -3.58
CA GLU A 266 -26.89 16.93 -3.92
C GLU A 266 -28.28 17.23 -4.50
N SER A 267 -28.66 18.48 -4.72
CA SER A 267 -30.10 18.81 -4.85
C SER A 267 -30.80 18.22 -6.09
N ASN A 268 -30.17 18.20 -7.27
CA ASN A 268 -30.84 17.73 -8.50
C ASN A 268 -30.72 16.21 -8.72
N LEU A 269 -29.62 15.59 -8.30
CA LEU A 269 -29.43 14.13 -8.40
C LEU A 269 -30.27 13.39 -7.36
N ALA A 270 -30.37 13.94 -6.15
CA ALA A 270 -31.21 13.40 -5.09
C ALA A 270 -32.69 13.47 -5.45
N GLU A 271 -33.19 14.51 -6.11
CA GLU A 271 -34.64 14.61 -6.45
C GLU A 271 -35.10 13.50 -7.40
N TYR A 272 -34.37 13.25 -8.51
CA TYR A 272 -34.65 12.11 -9.39
C TYR A 272 -34.48 10.78 -8.67
N PHE A 273 -33.41 10.64 -7.89
CA PHE A 273 -33.12 9.43 -7.14
C PHE A 273 -34.23 9.09 -6.12
N LEU A 274 -34.65 10.08 -5.34
CA LEU A 274 -35.69 9.96 -4.32
C LEU A 274 -37.05 9.72 -4.95
N GLY A 275 -37.40 10.42 -6.03
CA GLY A 275 -38.69 10.31 -6.70
C GLY A 275 -38.89 9.02 -7.50
N GLU A 276 -37.88 8.57 -8.26
CA GLU A 276 -38.04 7.46 -9.21
C GLU A 276 -37.52 6.11 -8.71
N VAL A 277 -36.50 6.10 -7.84
CA VAL A 277 -35.85 4.85 -7.40
C VAL A 277 -36.25 4.49 -5.98
N LEU A 278 -36.21 5.44 -5.04
CA LEU A 278 -36.47 5.17 -3.63
C LEU A 278 -37.97 5.26 -3.26
N ALA A 279 -38.70 6.25 -3.77
CA ALA A 279 -40.15 6.40 -3.49
C ALA A 279 -41.00 5.31 -4.13
N SER A 280 -40.52 4.67 -5.21
CA SER A 280 -41.20 3.52 -5.81
C SER A 280 -41.04 2.23 -5.00
N GLN A 281 -40.23 2.22 -3.94
CA GLN A 281 -40.00 1.02 -3.13
C GLN A 281 -41.04 0.86 -2.03
N PRO A 282 -41.50 -0.37 -1.74
CA PRO A 282 -42.26 -0.65 -0.53
C PRO A 282 -41.48 -0.24 0.74
N PRO A 283 -42.17 0.16 1.82
CA PRO A 283 -41.52 0.66 3.04
C PRO A 283 -40.42 -0.26 3.59
N GLN A 284 -40.61 -1.59 3.53
CA GLN A 284 -39.61 -2.55 4.01
C GLN A 284 -38.34 -2.57 3.14
N ALA A 285 -38.48 -2.44 1.82
CA ALA A 285 -37.34 -2.44 0.90
C ALA A 285 -36.56 -1.11 1.01
N ARG A 286 -37.28 0.01 1.20
CA ARG A 286 -36.68 1.32 1.45
C ARG A 286 -35.84 1.33 2.72
N GLU A 287 -36.39 0.85 3.83
CA GLU A 287 -35.66 0.76 5.09
C GLU A 287 -34.42 -0.13 4.98
N PHE A 288 -34.55 -1.26 4.27
CA PHE A 288 -33.44 -2.17 3.99
C PHE A 288 -32.30 -1.47 3.25
N LEU A 289 -32.61 -0.77 2.14
CA LEU A 289 -31.63 -0.02 1.34
C LEU A 289 -30.88 1.02 2.19
N LEU A 290 -31.61 1.82 2.98
CA LEU A 290 -31.01 2.84 3.84
C LEU A 290 -30.11 2.22 4.92
N CYS A 291 -30.58 1.23 5.67
CA CYS A 291 -29.83 0.66 6.79
C CYS A 291 -28.56 -0.07 6.35
N THR A 292 -28.61 -0.78 5.23
CA THR A 292 -27.47 -1.54 4.70
C THR A 292 -26.51 -0.69 3.90
N SER A 293 -26.88 0.54 3.52
CA SER A 293 -25.98 1.46 2.82
C SER A 293 -24.72 1.80 3.63
N ILE A 294 -24.75 1.68 4.96
CA ILE A 294 -23.64 2.03 5.85
C ILE A 294 -22.37 1.19 5.65
N VAL A 295 -22.49 0.03 4.98
CA VAL A 295 -21.39 -0.87 4.63
C VAL A 295 -21.21 -0.88 3.12
N ASP A 296 -19.98 -1.09 2.66
CA ASP A 296 -19.68 -1.15 1.22
C ASP A 296 -20.17 -2.45 0.60
N ASP A 297 -19.92 -3.56 1.30
CA ASP A 297 -20.31 -4.92 0.93
C ASP A 297 -21.03 -5.59 2.11
N PHE A 298 -22.06 -6.38 1.84
CA PHE A 298 -22.80 -7.10 2.88
C PHE A 298 -23.21 -8.52 2.49
N THR A 299 -23.23 -9.40 3.48
CA THR A 299 -23.91 -10.70 3.41
C THR A 299 -25.34 -10.55 3.92
N LEU A 300 -26.19 -11.56 3.66
CA LEU A 300 -27.55 -11.57 4.19
C LEU A 300 -27.57 -11.46 5.73
N ASP A 301 -26.70 -12.18 6.42
CA ASP A 301 -26.61 -12.14 7.89
C ASP A 301 -26.21 -10.75 8.43
N LEU A 302 -25.30 -10.04 7.74
CA LEU A 302 -24.96 -8.66 8.11
C LEU A 302 -26.16 -7.73 7.87
N ALA A 303 -26.86 -7.90 6.74
CA ALA A 303 -28.05 -7.10 6.46
C ALA A 303 -29.15 -7.30 7.50
N GLU A 304 -29.41 -8.55 7.92
CA GLU A 304 -30.37 -8.87 8.98
C GLU A 304 -29.96 -8.26 10.32
N THR A 305 -28.66 -8.23 10.63
CA THR A 305 -28.14 -7.58 11.84
C THR A 305 -28.35 -6.06 11.82
N LEU A 306 -28.10 -5.41 10.67
CA LEU A 306 -28.27 -3.97 10.53
C LEU A 306 -29.73 -3.55 10.60
N VAL A 307 -30.58 -4.24 9.83
CA VAL A 307 -32.02 -3.94 9.71
C VAL A 307 -32.80 -4.41 10.94
N GLY A 308 -32.35 -5.48 11.61
CA GLY A 308 -33.03 -6.09 12.76
C GLY A 308 -34.20 -7.00 12.36
N ARG A 309 -34.18 -7.58 11.15
CA ARG A 309 -35.24 -8.41 10.58
C ARG A 309 -34.67 -9.61 9.83
N GLY A 310 -35.39 -10.73 9.79
CA GLY A 310 -34.98 -11.98 9.12
C GLY A 310 -35.54 -12.19 7.70
N ASP A 311 -35.90 -11.12 7.00
CA ASP A 311 -36.47 -11.16 5.64
C ASP A 311 -35.49 -10.65 4.55
N ALA A 312 -34.19 -10.55 4.86
CA ALA A 312 -33.18 -10.02 3.96
C ALA A 312 -33.12 -10.75 2.62
N ARG A 313 -33.20 -12.09 2.63
CA ARG A 313 -33.19 -12.89 1.37
C ARG A 313 -34.33 -12.48 0.44
N HIS A 314 -35.54 -12.33 0.98
CA HIS A 314 -36.71 -11.98 0.19
C HIS A 314 -36.61 -10.57 -0.40
N ILE A 315 -36.07 -9.62 0.36
CA ILE A 315 -35.86 -8.24 -0.09
C ILE A 315 -34.77 -8.17 -1.15
N VAL A 316 -33.62 -8.84 -0.94
CA VAL A 316 -32.52 -8.90 -1.91
C VAL A 316 -32.99 -9.53 -3.23
N ASP A 317 -33.66 -10.68 -3.18
CA ASP A 317 -34.21 -11.34 -4.39
C ASP A 317 -35.17 -10.42 -5.16
N ARG A 318 -35.91 -9.56 -4.45
CA ARG A 318 -36.80 -8.57 -5.06
C ARG A 318 -36.03 -7.42 -5.70
N LEU A 319 -35.03 -6.87 -5.00
CA LEU A 319 -34.21 -5.75 -5.47
C LEU A 319 -33.36 -6.15 -6.68
N GLU A 320 -32.81 -7.38 -6.68
CA GLU A 320 -32.09 -7.94 -7.83
C GLU A 320 -33.02 -8.11 -9.04
N ARG A 321 -34.20 -8.70 -8.85
CA ARG A 321 -35.21 -8.78 -9.91
C ARG A 321 -35.62 -7.40 -10.42
N ALA A 322 -35.71 -6.41 -9.54
CA ALA A 322 -36.07 -5.04 -9.91
C ALA A 322 -34.94 -4.25 -10.59
N ASN A 323 -33.72 -4.80 -10.67
CA ASN A 323 -32.49 -4.07 -11.05
C ASN A 323 -32.31 -2.76 -10.25
N ALA A 324 -32.60 -2.81 -8.95
CA ALA A 324 -32.52 -1.67 -8.04
C ALA A 324 -31.08 -1.38 -7.56
N PHE A 325 -30.13 -1.34 -8.51
CA PHE A 325 -28.72 -0.98 -8.27
C PHE A 325 -27.99 -1.81 -7.19
N LEU A 326 -28.49 -3.03 -6.94
CA LEU A 326 -27.87 -4.04 -6.09
C LEU A 326 -27.30 -5.15 -6.97
N GLN A 327 -26.05 -5.56 -6.72
CA GLN A 327 -25.39 -6.60 -7.50
C GLN A 327 -24.64 -7.58 -6.59
N PRO A 328 -24.61 -8.88 -6.92
CA PRO A 328 -23.71 -9.82 -6.28
C PRO A 328 -22.26 -9.50 -6.67
N VAL A 329 -21.32 -9.68 -5.74
CA VAL A 329 -19.89 -9.52 -6.01
C VAL A 329 -19.43 -10.64 -6.94
N ALA A 330 -18.69 -10.29 -8.01
CA ALA A 330 -18.37 -11.19 -9.13
C ALA A 330 -17.70 -12.53 -8.73
N HIS A 331 -17.03 -12.57 -7.58
CA HIS A 331 -16.32 -13.76 -7.08
C HIS A 331 -16.95 -14.38 -5.84
N ASP A 332 -18.04 -13.78 -5.32
CA ASP A 332 -18.78 -14.30 -4.18
C ASP A 332 -20.26 -13.90 -4.27
N PRO A 333 -21.13 -14.77 -4.84
CA PRO A 333 -22.56 -14.48 -4.97
C PRO A 333 -23.30 -14.43 -3.63
N ALA A 334 -22.66 -14.75 -2.50
CA ALA A 334 -23.24 -14.55 -1.18
C ALA A 334 -23.06 -13.11 -0.65
N VAL A 335 -22.17 -12.34 -1.28
CA VAL A 335 -21.88 -10.95 -0.93
C VAL A 335 -22.52 -10.04 -1.96
N HIS A 336 -23.21 -9.01 -1.47
CA HIS A 336 -23.88 -8.02 -2.30
C HIS A 336 -23.25 -6.66 -2.07
N ARG A 337 -23.22 -5.86 -3.13
CA ARG A 337 -22.79 -4.46 -3.11
C ARG A 337 -23.79 -3.59 -3.82
N TYR A 338 -23.94 -2.37 -3.33
CA TYR A 338 -24.61 -1.34 -4.09
C TYR A 338 -23.69 -0.85 -5.21
N HIS A 339 -24.29 -0.39 -6.30
CA HIS A 339 -23.60 0.48 -7.23
C HIS A 339 -23.05 1.69 -6.45
N ARG A 340 -21.80 2.09 -6.70
CA ARG A 340 -21.09 3.05 -5.83
C ARG A 340 -21.87 4.33 -5.53
N LEU A 341 -22.28 5.06 -6.57
CA LEU A 341 -23.07 6.30 -6.45
C LEU A 341 -24.41 6.08 -5.73
N PHE A 342 -25.05 4.93 -5.92
CA PHE A 342 -26.32 4.60 -5.26
C PHE A 342 -26.13 4.42 -3.76
N GLY A 343 -25.06 3.72 -3.35
CA GLY A 343 -24.70 3.57 -1.94
C GLY A 343 -24.40 4.90 -1.26
N GLU A 344 -23.69 5.82 -1.94
CA GLU A 344 -23.38 7.16 -1.44
C GLU A 344 -24.66 8.00 -1.23
N LEU A 345 -25.57 8.03 -2.22
CA LEU A 345 -26.86 8.73 -2.10
C LEU A 345 -27.75 8.16 -1.00
N LEU A 346 -27.76 6.83 -0.81
CA LEU A 346 -28.50 6.20 0.30
C LEU A 346 -27.95 6.61 1.67
N ARG A 347 -26.62 6.73 1.81
CA ARG A 347 -25.99 7.18 3.06
C ARG A 347 -26.32 8.64 3.36
N ALA A 348 -26.27 9.50 2.35
CA ALA A 348 -26.65 10.90 2.46
C ALA A 348 -28.13 11.04 2.87
N GLN A 349 -29.02 10.27 2.23
CA GLN A 349 -30.44 10.27 2.58
C GLN A 349 -30.69 9.77 4.01
N LEU A 350 -30.01 8.70 4.44
CA LEU A 350 -30.10 8.20 5.80
C LEU A 350 -29.63 9.28 6.80
N ALA A 351 -28.53 9.96 6.53
CA ALA A 351 -28.01 11.03 7.38
C ALA A 351 -28.95 12.24 7.46
N TYR A 352 -29.65 12.55 6.37
CA TYR A 352 -30.64 13.63 6.31
C TYR A 352 -31.95 13.28 7.05
N GLU A 353 -32.50 12.08 6.82
CA GLU A 353 -33.79 11.68 7.41
C GLU A 353 -33.70 11.24 8.86
N ASP A 354 -32.65 10.51 9.22
CA ASP A 354 -32.49 9.91 10.54
C ASP A 354 -31.01 9.94 10.98
N PRO A 355 -30.47 11.13 11.28
CA PRO A 355 -29.07 11.29 11.69
C PRO A 355 -28.72 10.50 12.95
N ALA A 356 -29.70 10.24 13.83
CA ALA A 356 -29.49 9.47 15.05
C ALA A 356 -29.28 7.97 14.77
N ARG A 357 -29.83 7.45 13.67
CA ARG A 357 -29.71 6.05 13.27
C ARG A 357 -28.37 5.72 12.62
N VAL A 358 -27.66 6.71 12.08
CA VAL A 358 -26.32 6.52 11.48
C VAL A 358 -25.30 5.96 12.48
N PRO A 359 -25.04 6.59 13.66
CA PRO A 359 -24.16 6.03 14.68
C PRO A 359 -24.58 4.64 15.16
N GLU A 360 -25.90 4.41 15.32
CA GLU A 360 -26.43 3.13 15.77
C GLU A 360 -26.13 1.99 14.78
N LEU A 361 -26.33 2.22 13.49
CA LEU A 361 -26.02 1.23 12.44
C LEU A 361 -24.51 0.95 12.36
N HIS A 362 -23.68 1.98 12.52
CA HIS A 362 -22.23 1.83 12.63
C HIS A 362 -21.82 0.98 13.84
N ARG A 363 -22.45 1.16 15.01
CA ARG A 363 -22.20 0.32 16.20
C ARG A 363 -22.59 -1.13 15.96
N ARG A 364 -23.73 -1.40 15.32
CA ARG A 364 -24.15 -2.76 14.95
C ARG A 364 -23.18 -3.41 13.98
N ALA A 365 -22.75 -2.69 12.95
CA ALA A 365 -21.73 -3.15 12.01
C ALA A 365 -20.42 -3.47 12.74
N ALA A 366 -19.96 -2.58 13.62
CA ALA A 366 -18.72 -2.75 14.38
C ALA A 366 -18.76 -4.02 15.24
N ALA A 367 -19.85 -4.23 16.00
CA ALA A 367 -20.05 -5.43 16.81
C ALA A 367 -20.07 -6.71 15.96
N TRP A 368 -20.73 -6.68 14.80
CA TRP A 368 -20.81 -7.81 13.87
C TRP A 368 -19.43 -8.18 13.29
N PHE A 369 -18.63 -7.19 12.87
CA PHE A 369 -17.27 -7.41 12.37
C PHE A 369 -16.34 -7.93 13.47
N ALA A 370 -16.46 -7.39 14.69
CA ALA A 370 -15.66 -7.82 15.84
C ALA A 370 -15.94 -9.27 16.25
N ALA A 371 -17.20 -9.72 16.14
CA ALA A 371 -17.60 -11.10 16.41
C ALA A 371 -17.06 -12.11 15.38
N ARG A 372 -16.70 -11.64 14.17
CA ARG A 372 -16.16 -12.46 13.07
C ARG A 372 -14.65 -12.36 12.89
N GLY A 373 -13.95 -11.76 13.85
CA GLY A 373 -12.48 -11.63 13.79
C GLY A 373 -12.01 -10.67 12.69
N ARG A 374 -12.80 -9.63 12.37
CA ARG A 374 -12.43 -8.57 11.42
C ARG A 374 -12.19 -7.24 12.16
N PRO A 375 -11.10 -7.09 12.93
CA PRO A 375 -10.88 -5.93 13.80
C PRO A 375 -10.77 -4.61 13.04
N VAL A 376 -10.10 -4.58 11.89
CA VAL A 376 -9.90 -3.33 11.13
C VAL A 376 -11.24 -2.75 10.66
N ASP A 377 -12.15 -3.61 10.18
CA ASP A 377 -13.48 -3.18 9.77
C ASP A 377 -14.32 -2.75 10.98
N ALA A 378 -14.22 -3.49 12.10
CA ALA A 378 -14.91 -3.14 13.33
C ALA A 378 -14.47 -1.76 13.87
N VAL A 379 -13.16 -1.50 13.93
CA VAL A 379 -12.61 -0.19 14.31
C VAL A 379 -13.08 0.89 13.34
N ARG A 380 -13.03 0.65 12.01
CA ARG A 380 -13.51 1.62 11.01
C ARG A 380 -14.95 2.03 11.26
N HIS A 381 -15.85 1.07 11.49
CA HIS A 381 -17.26 1.39 11.75
C HIS A 381 -17.46 2.03 13.13
N ALA A 382 -16.75 1.61 14.17
CA ALA A 382 -16.82 2.23 15.49
C ALA A 382 -16.41 3.71 15.44
N VAL A 383 -15.29 4.01 14.77
CA VAL A 383 -14.81 5.39 14.53
C VAL A 383 -15.81 6.20 13.71
N SER A 384 -16.34 5.63 12.63
CA SER A 384 -17.33 6.32 11.78
C SER A 384 -18.64 6.63 12.53
N GLY A 385 -19.00 5.80 13.52
CA GLY A 385 -20.12 6.05 14.43
C GLY A 385 -19.78 6.94 15.63
N GLY A 386 -18.53 7.41 15.78
CA GLY A 386 -18.07 8.21 16.92
C GLY A 386 -17.87 7.42 18.23
N ASP A 387 -17.96 6.08 18.20
CA ASP A 387 -17.77 5.22 19.36
C ASP A 387 -16.29 4.87 19.57
N TRP A 388 -15.52 5.88 19.97
CA TRP A 388 -14.07 5.75 20.24
C TRP A 388 -13.75 4.76 21.36
N ARG A 389 -14.67 4.60 22.32
CA ARG A 389 -14.52 3.64 23.42
C ARG A 389 -14.55 2.22 22.87
N HIS A 390 -15.56 1.87 22.07
CA HIS A 390 -15.64 0.55 21.44
C HIS A 390 -14.48 0.31 20.47
N ALA A 391 -14.09 1.32 19.67
CA ALA A 391 -12.93 1.23 18.78
C ALA A 391 -11.65 0.87 19.56
N SER A 392 -11.43 1.51 20.71
CA SER A 392 -10.27 1.26 21.57
C SER A 392 -10.31 -0.14 22.18
N THR A 393 -11.48 -0.60 22.64
CA THR A 393 -11.67 -1.96 23.15
C THR A 393 -11.35 -3.02 22.09
N VAL A 394 -11.86 -2.86 20.86
CA VAL A 394 -11.60 -3.80 19.76
C VAL A 394 -10.11 -3.81 19.40
N LEU A 395 -9.48 -2.63 19.30
CA LEU A 395 -8.06 -2.52 19.00
C LEU A 395 -7.20 -3.25 20.03
N LEU A 396 -7.48 -3.08 21.33
CA LEU A 396 -6.70 -3.69 22.40
C LEU A 396 -6.98 -5.18 22.60
N ARG A 397 -8.23 -5.62 22.41
CA ARG A 397 -8.58 -7.04 22.49
C ARG A 397 -7.77 -7.87 21.48
N ASP A 398 -7.66 -7.34 20.26
CA ASP A 398 -6.91 -7.98 19.19
C ASP A 398 -5.45 -7.45 19.12
N LEU A 399 -5.00 -6.76 20.18
CA LEU A 399 -3.61 -6.34 20.44
C LEU A 399 -2.96 -5.50 19.33
N GLY A 400 -3.78 -4.74 18.58
CA GLY A 400 -3.35 -3.90 17.47
C GLY A 400 -2.56 -2.64 17.85
N VAL A 401 -2.24 -2.43 19.13
CA VAL A 401 -1.46 -1.26 19.60
C VAL A 401 -0.07 -1.17 18.96
N GLY A 402 0.51 -2.31 18.55
CA GLY A 402 1.78 -2.34 17.84
C GLY A 402 1.77 -1.54 16.54
N HIS A 403 0.63 -1.52 15.82
CA HIS A 403 0.46 -0.72 14.61
C HIS A 403 0.52 0.79 14.89
N LEU A 404 0.03 1.23 16.05
CA LEU A 404 0.12 2.64 16.43
C LEU A 404 1.57 3.06 16.72
N LEU A 405 2.37 2.16 17.29
CA LEU A 405 3.77 2.44 17.64
C LEU A 405 4.73 2.32 16.44
N ALA A 406 4.47 1.39 15.52
CA ALA A 406 5.43 1.02 14.46
C ALA A 406 4.90 1.10 13.02
N GLY A 407 3.59 1.29 12.80
CA GLY A 407 2.96 1.28 11.47
C GLY A 407 3.22 2.54 10.62
N GLY A 408 3.63 3.65 11.23
CA GLY A 408 3.82 4.93 10.55
C GLY A 408 2.52 5.53 9.98
N GLU A 409 2.60 6.70 9.35
CA GLU A 409 1.42 7.48 8.90
C GLU A 409 0.58 6.82 7.78
N SER A 410 1.15 5.81 7.11
CA SER A 410 0.45 5.07 6.06
C SER A 410 -0.36 3.88 6.60
N ASP A 411 -0.18 3.51 7.87
CA ASP A 411 -0.96 2.47 8.50
C ASP A 411 -2.43 2.92 8.66
N ARG A 412 -3.35 2.01 8.31
CA ARG A 412 -4.78 2.30 8.33
C ARG A 412 -5.30 2.56 9.75
N LEU A 413 -4.78 1.85 10.75
CA LEU A 413 -5.20 2.04 12.15
C LEU A 413 -4.70 3.37 12.69
N VAL A 414 -3.46 3.78 12.33
CA VAL A 414 -2.93 5.11 12.69
C VAL A 414 -3.84 6.22 12.17
N ARG A 415 -4.32 6.11 10.92
CA ARG A 415 -5.24 7.08 10.32
C ARG A 415 -6.61 7.09 10.98
N LEU A 416 -7.18 5.92 11.29
CA LEU A 416 -8.49 5.82 11.93
C LEU A 416 -8.52 6.48 13.32
N PHE A 417 -7.43 6.37 14.08
CA PHE A 417 -7.32 7.00 15.40
C PHE A 417 -6.73 8.42 15.37
N HIS A 418 -6.51 9.00 14.18
CA HIS A 418 -5.93 10.34 14.06
C HIS A 418 -6.76 11.40 14.81
N ASP A 419 -8.09 11.34 14.64
CA ASP A 419 -9.03 12.34 15.17
C ASP A 419 -9.66 11.95 16.53
N MET A 420 -9.16 10.89 17.17
CA MET A 420 -9.65 10.46 18.48
C MET A 420 -9.42 11.57 19.53
N PRO A 421 -10.45 11.98 20.29
CA PRO A 421 -10.29 12.91 21.42
C PRO A 421 -9.42 12.32 22.54
N ASP A 422 -8.72 13.17 23.28
CA ASP A 422 -7.84 12.71 24.37
C ASP A 422 -8.59 12.39 25.68
N ASP A 423 -9.86 12.80 25.79
CA ASP A 423 -10.70 12.67 26.99
C ASP A 423 -11.69 11.50 26.94
N VAL A 424 -11.55 10.59 25.97
CA VAL A 424 -12.36 9.38 25.88
C VAL A 424 -12.13 8.50 27.11
N ASP A 425 -13.21 8.16 27.81
CA ASP A 425 -13.15 7.37 29.06
C ASP A 425 -12.94 5.86 28.80
N GLY A 426 -12.32 5.20 29.78
CA GLY A 426 -12.01 3.77 29.77
C GLY A 426 -10.51 3.47 29.70
N PRO A 427 -10.04 2.39 30.36
CA PRO A 427 -8.62 2.06 30.39
C PRO A 427 -8.06 1.77 28.99
N GLU A 428 -8.85 1.24 28.07
CA GLU A 428 -8.41 0.98 26.70
C GLU A 428 -8.18 2.27 25.91
N ALA A 429 -9.10 3.23 26.03
CA ALA A 429 -8.98 4.53 25.36
C ALA A 429 -7.76 5.30 25.86
N GLU A 430 -7.51 5.29 27.17
CA GLU A 430 -6.31 5.89 27.77
C GLU A 430 -5.01 5.28 27.20
N LEU A 431 -4.97 3.96 27.01
CA LEU A 431 -3.80 3.29 26.41
C LEU A 431 -3.62 3.62 24.92
N VAL A 432 -4.70 3.73 24.15
CA VAL A 432 -4.65 4.17 22.75
C VAL A 432 -4.12 5.61 22.66
N THR A 433 -4.62 6.50 23.51
CA THR A 433 -4.13 7.89 23.59
C THR A 433 -2.66 7.94 24.00
N ALA A 434 -2.23 7.14 24.99
CA ALA A 434 -0.83 7.02 25.35
C ALA A 434 0.03 6.54 24.17
N ALA A 435 -0.41 5.51 23.44
CA ALA A 435 0.32 4.99 22.28
C ALA A 435 0.46 6.05 21.17
N ARG A 436 -0.58 6.86 20.90
CA ARG A 436 -0.54 7.97 19.94
C ARG A 436 0.48 9.05 20.34
N TRP A 437 0.56 9.40 21.62
CA TRP A 437 1.56 10.35 22.12
C TRP A 437 2.98 9.80 22.01
N LEU A 438 3.19 8.52 22.35
CA LEU A 438 4.49 7.86 22.21
C LEU A 438 4.93 7.75 20.75
N ALA A 439 4.01 7.46 19.83
CA ALA A 439 4.28 7.45 18.38
C ALA A 439 4.74 8.82 17.85
N ARG A 440 4.31 9.92 18.50
CA ARG A 440 4.75 11.30 18.23
C ARG A 440 5.94 11.75 19.07
N THR A 441 6.62 10.80 19.72
CA THR A 441 7.78 11.04 20.58
C THR A 441 7.53 11.94 21.80
N ASP A 442 6.33 11.92 22.38
CA ASP A 442 5.95 12.70 23.58
C ASP A 442 5.61 11.79 24.77
N PRO A 443 6.62 11.33 25.54
CA PRO A 443 6.39 10.42 26.67
C PRO A 443 5.77 11.12 27.89
N GLU A 444 5.86 12.46 27.98
CA GLU A 444 5.33 13.21 29.12
C GLU A 444 3.80 13.25 29.08
N ARG A 445 3.21 13.52 27.90
CA ARG A 445 1.75 13.44 27.73
C ARG A 445 1.24 12.01 27.91
N ALA A 446 1.96 11.02 27.40
CA ALA A 446 1.59 9.62 27.57
C ALA A 446 1.54 9.19 29.05
N ALA A 447 2.44 9.71 29.90
CA ALA A 447 2.55 9.30 31.31
C ALA A 447 1.27 9.52 32.14
N ALA A 448 0.49 10.57 31.85
CA ALA A 448 -0.77 10.81 32.56
C ALA A 448 -1.83 9.76 32.21
N HIS A 449 -1.94 9.39 30.93
CA HIS A 449 -2.85 8.36 30.46
C HIS A 449 -2.44 6.96 30.95
N LEU A 450 -1.14 6.65 30.93
CA LEU A 450 -0.63 5.36 31.43
C LEU A 450 -0.93 5.15 32.91
N ARG A 451 -0.78 6.18 33.75
CA ARG A 451 -1.13 6.10 35.19
C ARG A 451 -2.61 5.80 35.39
N ARG A 452 -3.48 6.55 34.70
CA ARG A 452 -4.94 6.37 34.77
C ARG A 452 -5.40 5.01 34.26
N ALA A 453 -4.75 4.47 33.23
CA ALA A 453 -5.02 3.12 32.74
C ALA A 453 -4.56 2.05 33.75
N ALA A 454 -3.35 2.19 34.30
CA ALA A 454 -2.78 1.26 35.27
C ALA A 454 -3.60 1.20 36.57
N GLU A 455 -3.98 2.35 37.14
CA GLU A 455 -4.80 2.42 38.36
C GLU A 455 -6.13 1.66 38.20
N ARG A 456 -6.79 1.80 37.05
CA ARG A 456 -8.04 1.11 36.74
C ARG A 456 -7.84 -0.38 36.46
N ALA A 457 -6.74 -0.75 35.78
CA ALA A 457 -6.41 -2.15 35.49
C ALA A 457 -6.01 -2.93 36.76
N ASP A 458 -5.29 -2.28 37.68
CA ASP A 458 -4.87 -2.88 38.94
C ASP A 458 -6.04 -3.06 39.91
N ALA A 459 -7.01 -2.13 39.91
CA ALA A 459 -8.25 -2.28 40.67
C ALA A 459 -9.07 -3.52 40.27
N ALA A 460 -8.89 -4.03 39.04
CA ALA A 460 -9.55 -5.20 38.49
C ALA A 460 -8.56 -6.34 38.15
N ALA A 461 -7.40 -6.41 38.81
CA ALA A 461 -6.30 -7.31 38.43
C ALA A 461 -6.63 -8.81 38.44
N THR A 462 -7.69 -9.22 39.16
CA THR A 462 -8.17 -10.60 39.20
C THR A 462 -9.05 -11.00 38.02
N ASP A 463 -9.52 -10.02 37.23
CA ASP A 463 -10.34 -10.27 36.04
C ASP A 463 -9.45 -10.64 34.84
N PRO A 464 -9.58 -11.86 34.27
CA PRO A 464 -8.85 -12.27 33.07
C PRO A 464 -9.04 -11.32 31.88
N ALA A 465 -10.17 -10.62 31.78
CA ALA A 465 -10.43 -9.65 30.72
C ALA A 465 -9.47 -8.45 30.73
N THR A 466 -8.82 -8.16 31.87
CA THR A 466 -7.85 -7.07 32.00
C THR A 466 -6.43 -7.44 31.55
N ALA A 467 -6.16 -8.71 31.21
CA ALA A 467 -4.83 -9.16 30.85
C ALA A 467 -4.24 -8.41 29.61
N PRO A 468 -4.99 -8.19 28.50
CA PRO A 468 -4.50 -7.40 27.36
C PRO A 468 -4.20 -5.93 27.73
N VAL A 469 -5.04 -5.34 28.59
CA VAL A 469 -4.87 -3.96 29.09
C VAL A 469 -3.58 -3.85 29.89
N ARG A 470 -3.33 -4.78 30.83
CA ARG A 470 -2.12 -4.79 31.66
C ARG A 470 -0.86 -5.04 30.84
N ALA A 471 -0.90 -5.97 29.89
CA ALA A 471 0.21 -6.26 28.99
C ALA A 471 0.56 -5.02 28.13
N THR A 472 -0.47 -4.37 27.56
CA THR A 472 -0.31 -3.14 26.78
C THR A 472 0.22 -1.99 27.63
N ALA A 473 -0.31 -1.80 28.85
CA ALA A 473 0.17 -0.78 29.77
C ALA A 473 1.67 -0.96 30.11
N ALA A 474 2.09 -2.19 30.42
CA ALA A 474 3.51 -2.49 30.71
C ALA A 474 4.40 -2.27 29.48
N LEU A 475 3.92 -2.63 28.28
CA LEU A 475 4.63 -2.36 27.02
C LEU A 475 4.80 -0.85 26.80
N LEU A 476 3.73 -0.07 26.93
CA LEU A 476 3.80 1.38 26.74
C LEU A 476 4.62 2.08 27.83
N ASP A 477 4.62 1.57 29.07
CA ASP A 477 5.50 2.08 30.13
C ASP A 477 6.98 1.78 29.84
N THR A 478 7.29 0.66 29.18
CA THR A 478 8.64 0.35 28.67
C THR A 478 9.08 1.40 27.66
N VAL A 479 8.22 1.70 26.68
CA VAL A 479 8.47 2.71 25.64
C VAL A 479 8.67 4.08 26.28
N ALA A 480 7.72 4.54 27.10
CA ALA A 480 7.74 5.85 27.73
C ALA A 480 8.95 6.05 28.65
N SER A 481 9.33 5.02 29.42
CA SER A 481 10.47 5.09 30.34
C SER A 481 11.80 5.08 29.61
N ALA A 482 11.93 4.28 28.54
CA ALA A 482 13.13 4.27 27.70
C ALA A 482 13.33 5.63 27.01
N MET A 483 12.28 6.25 26.48
CA MET A 483 12.33 7.57 25.86
C MET A 483 12.73 8.70 26.82
N ARG A 484 12.38 8.58 28.11
CA ARG A 484 12.77 9.53 29.16
C ARG A 484 14.16 9.27 29.73
N GLY A 485 14.80 8.16 29.35
CA GLY A 485 16.08 7.74 29.94
C GLY A 485 15.98 7.16 31.35
N ASP A 486 14.78 6.79 31.84
CA ASP A 486 14.61 6.08 33.11
C ASP A 486 14.94 4.59 32.93
N VAL A 487 16.24 4.30 32.88
CA VAL A 487 16.78 2.96 32.61
C VAL A 487 16.22 1.91 33.58
N PRO A 488 16.25 2.08 34.92
CA PRO A 488 15.77 1.04 35.83
C PRO A 488 14.29 0.73 35.64
N ARG A 489 13.45 1.75 35.38
CA ARG A 489 12.03 1.53 35.12
C ARG A 489 11.80 0.85 33.78
N ALA A 490 12.46 1.30 32.72
CA ALA A 490 12.32 0.72 31.39
C ALA A 490 12.65 -0.78 31.38
N LEU A 491 13.74 -1.19 32.04
CA LEU A 491 14.12 -2.62 32.12
C LEU A 491 13.10 -3.46 32.91
N ARG A 492 12.64 -2.98 34.08
CA ARG A 492 11.61 -3.67 34.88
C ARG A 492 10.27 -3.78 34.14
N SER A 493 9.86 -2.71 33.46
CA SER A 493 8.62 -2.70 32.67
C SER A 493 8.73 -3.62 31.46
N ALA A 494 9.91 -3.71 30.83
CA ALA A 494 10.16 -4.65 29.72
C ALA A 494 10.08 -6.11 30.17
N GLU A 495 10.55 -6.44 31.38
CA GLU A 495 10.41 -7.78 31.95
C GLU A 495 8.95 -8.08 32.29
N THR A 496 8.26 -7.12 32.91
CA THR A 496 6.84 -7.24 33.26
C THR A 496 5.96 -7.43 32.01
N ALA A 497 6.19 -6.64 30.97
CA ALA A 497 5.50 -6.75 29.69
C ALA A 497 5.72 -8.14 29.06
N GLY A 498 6.95 -8.65 29.08
CA GLY A 498 7.27 -9.97 28.54
C GLY A 498 6.54 -11.09 29.29
N ALA A 499 6.52 -11.03 30.62
CA ALA A 499 5.82 -12.01 31.45
C ALA A 499 4.29 -11.98 31.25
N LEU A 500 3.71 -10.81 30.98
CA LEU A 500 2.28 -10.66 30.71
C LEU A 500 1.91 -11.12 29.29
N LEU A 501 2.70 -10.72 28.28
CA LEU A 501 2.49 -11.14 26.88
C LEU A 501 2.58 -12.66 26.73
N ALA A 502 3.53 -13.31 27.42
CA ALA A 502 3.69 -14.77 27.39
C ALA A 502 2.50 -15.56 27.97
N ARG A 503 1.57 -14.91 28.69
CA ARG A 503 0.37 -15.53 29.25
C ARG A 503 -0.86 -15.34 28.35
N LEU A 504 -0.75 -14.55 27.29
CA LEU A 504 -1.86 -14.31 26.37
C LEU A 504 -1.98 -15.48 25.38
N PRO A 505 -3.22 -15.85 24.98
CA PRO A 505 -3.45 -17.02 24.12
C PRO A 505 -3.03 -16.82 22.66
N ALA A 506 -2.90 -15.56 22.20
CA ALA A 506 -2.50 -15.22 20.84
C ALA A 506 -1.02 -14.82 20.79
N GLU A 507 -0.31 -15.29 19.78
CA GLU A 507 1.08 -14.90 19.53
C GLU A 507 1.14 -13.55 18.81
N HIS A 508 1.75 -12.57 19.47
CA HIS A 508 1.96 -11.21 18.95
C HIS A 508 3.47 -10.90 18.87
N PRO A 509 4.20 -11.53 17.93
CA PRO A 509 5.65 -11.36 17.80
C PRO A 509 6.07 -9.91 17.58
N GLU A 510 5.21 -9.09 16.98
CA GLU A 510 5.41 -7.66 16.82
C GLU A 510 5.49 -6.92 18.16
N LEU A 511 4.66 -7.29 19.15
CA LEU A 511 4.66 -6.64 20.45
C LEU A 511 5.91 -7.02 21.25
N ASP A 512 6.35 -8.28 21.13
CA ASP A 512 7.60 -8.72 21.73
C ASP A 512 8.81 -8.04 21.07
N ALA A 513 8.80 -7.86 19.75
CA ALA A 513 9.84 -7.12 19.05
C ALA A 513 9.88 -5.63 19.45
N ILE A 514 8.72 -4.98 19.62
CA ILE A 514 8.65 -3.59 20.13
C ILE A 514 9.23 -3.51 21.54
N ARG A 515 8.84 -4.45 22.42
CA ARG A 515 9.36 -4.55 23.79
C ARG A 515 10.88 -4.71 23.81
N LEU A 516 11.41 -5.64 23.03
CA LEU A 516 12.85 -5.91 22.92
C LEU A 516 13.60 -4.71 22.33
N PHE A 517 13.05 -4.06 21.31
CA PHE A 517 13.62 -2.83 20.75
C PHE A 517 13.79 -1.76 21.83
N TRP A 518 12.73 -1.42 22.57
CA TRP A 518 12.82 -0.38 23.61
C TRP A 518 13.63 -0.81 24.84
N ARG A 519 13.66 -2.10 25.18
CA ARG A 519 14.62 -2.65 26.16
C ARG A 519 16.07 -2.40 25.73
N SER A 520 16.38 -2.62 24.45
CA SER A 520 17.72 -2.37 23.90
C SER A 520 18.11 -0.89 23.90
N VAL A 521 17.11 0.00 23.76
CA VAL A 521 17.33 1.44 23.91
C VAL A 521 17.80 1.73 25.33
N ALA A 522 17.09 1.24 26.36
CA ALA A 522 17.46 1.41 27.75
C ALA A 522 18.81 0.74 28.12
N GLN A 523 19.11 -0.44 27.58
CA GLN A 523 20.43 -1.08 27.75
C GLN A 523 21.55 -0.25 27.14
N GLY A 524 21.30 0.33 25.95
CA GLY A 524 22.22 1.27 25.30
C GLY A 524 22.46 2.52 26.13
N GLU A 525 21.43 3.11 26.73
CA GLU A 525 21.57 4.25 27.66
C GLU A 525 22.39 3.88 28.90
N ALA A 526 22.25 2.63 29.39
CA ALA A 526 23.03 2.10 30.50
C ALA A 526 24.50 1.80 30.17
N GLY A 527 24.88 1.78 28.89
CA GLY A 527 26.21 1.34 28.43
C GLY A 527 26.36 -0.19 28.32
N ALA A 528 25.29 -0.97 28.51
CA ALA A 528 25.29 -2.42 28.35
C ALA A 528 25.14 -2.82 26.86
N LEU A 529 26.15 -2.46 26.05
CA LEU A 529 26.06 -2.55 24.59
C LEU A 529 25.92 -3.98 24.06
N ASP A 530 26.60 -4.95 24.68
CA ASP A 530 26.50 -6.36 24.28
C ASP A 530 25.10 -6.92 24.54
N ASP A 531 24.50 -6.58 25.67
CA ASP A 531 23.12 -6.96 26.00
C ASP A 531 22.12 -6.30 25.03
N ALA A 532 22.36 -5.03 24.66
CA ALA A 532 21.55 -4.32 23.67
C ALA A 532 21.63 -4.97 22.28
N ILE A 533 22.83 -5.37 21.84
CA ILE A 533 23.05 -6.08 20.56
C ILE A 533 22.33 -7.43 20.57
N ALA A 534 22.47 -8.22 21.64
CA ALA A 534 21.78 -9.49 21.77
C ALA A 534 20.25 -9.32 21.71
N THR A 535 19.72 -8.37 22.49
CA THR A 535 18.29 -8.07 22.57
C THR A 535 17.72 -7.59 21.23
N LEU A 536 18.44 -6.74 20.49
CA LEU A 536 18.03 -6.32 19.14
C LEU A 536 18.05 -7.47 18.14
N THR A 537 19.04 -8.35 18.25
CA THR A 537 19.12 -9.54 17.38
C THR A 537 17.91 -10.43 17.62
N ASP A 538 17.53 -10.66 18.88
CA ASP A 538 16.31 -11.39 19.24
C ASP A 538 15.06 -10.70 18.68
N ALA A 539 14.95 -9.36 18.79
CA ALA A 539 13.84 -8.59 18.22
C ALA A 539 13.71 -8.78 16.70
N THR A 540 14.83 -8.77 15.96
CA THR A 540 14.80 -8.99 14.50
C THR A 540 14.38 -10.41 14.13
N ARG A 541 14.73 -11.42 14.95
CA ARG A 541 14.35 -12.82 14.75
C ARG A 541 12.87 -13.07 15.08
N ALA A 542 12.31 -12.37 16.05
CA ALA A 542 10.90 -12.48 16.43
C ALA A 542 9.96 -11.98 15.30
N LEU A 543 10.37 -10.95 14.55
CA LEU A 543 9.51 -10.32 13.54
C LEU A 543 9.23 -11.22 12.32
N PRO A 544 7.96 -11.34 11.88
CA PRO A 544 7.60 -12.12 10.70
C PRO A 544 8.15 -11.46 9.41
N PRO A 545 8.46 -12.22 8.35
CA PRO A 545 9.14 -11.71 7.15
C PRO A 545 8.48 -10.50 6.47
N SER A 546 7.18 -10.31 6.63
CA SER A 546 6.37 -9.23 6.03
C SER A 546 5.57 -8.45 7.07
N GLY A 547 5.27 -7.18 6.79
CA GLY A 547 4.32 -6.35 7.56
C GLY A 547 4.94 -5.37 8.56
N TRP A 548 6.21 -5.58 8.97
CA TRP A 548 6.88 -4.80 10.03
C TRP A 548 8.25 -4.25 9.60
N ASP A 549 8.36 -3.88 8.32
CA ASP A 549 9.63 -3.42 7.75
C ASP A 549 10.18 -2.16 8.43
N GLY A 550 9.30 -1.26 8.88
CA GLY A 550 9.70 -0.06 9.63
C GLY A 550 10.44 -0.39 10.92
N LEU A 551 9.86 -1.27 11.75
CA LEU A 551 10.47 -1.70 13.01
C LEU A 551 11.74 -2.53 12.78
N ARG A 552 11.72 -3.45 11.81
CA ARG A 552 12.92 -4.22 11.42
C ARG A 552 14.06 -3.31 11.01
N LEU A 553 13.76 -2.27 10.24
CA LEU A 553 14.74 -1.28 9.82
C LEU A 553 15.33 -0.55 11.04
N SER A 554 14.50 -0.05 11.96
CA SER A 554 14.98 0.58 13.20
C SER A 554 15.89 -0.33 14.01
N CYS A 555 15.59 -1.63 14.11
CA CYS A 555 16.47 -2.59 14.78
C CYS A 555 17.83 -2.74 14.06
N LEU A 556 17.83 -2.88 12.74
CA LEU A 556 19.04 -3.06 11.94
C LEU A 556 19.94 -1.82 11.95
N GLU A 557 19.36 -0.63 11.92
CA GLU A 557 20.09 0.65 12.01
C GLU A 557 20.84 0.75 13.35
N ARG A 558 20.17 0.42 14.45
CA ARG A 558 20.78 0.46 15.78
C ARG A 558 21.80 -0.68 15.97
N LEU A 559 21.53 -1.88 15.44
CA LEU A 559 22.50 -2.98 15.41
C LEU A 559 23.78 -2.60 14.66
N ALA A 560 23.66 -1.97 13.48
CA ALA A 560 24.82 -1.55 12.71
C ALA A 560 25.71 -0.61 13.52
N LEU A 561 25.10 0.38 14.18
CA LEU A 561 25.81 1.39 14.94
C LEU A 561 26.44 0.83 16.23
N LEU A 562 25.70 0.04 17.01
CA LEU A 562 26.21 -0.57 18.25
C LEU A 562 27.34 -1.58 17.97
N ASN A 563 27.22 -2.39 16.91
CA ASN A 563 28.30 -3.27 16.50
C ASN A 563 29.55 -2.49 16.09
N ALA A 564 29.40 -1.34 15.41
CA ALA A 564 30.52 -0.48 15.07
C ALA A 564 31.23 0.06 16.33
N TYR A 565 30.47 0.53 17.34
CA TYR A 565 31.01 0.96 18.63
C TYR A 565 31.81 -0.14 19.34
N GLN A 566 31.27 -1.37 19.38
CA GLN A 566 31.95 -2.53 19.98
C GLN A 566 33.12 -3.09 19.13
N GLY A 567 33.33 -2.53 17.93
CA GLY A 567 34.37 -2.98 17.01
C GLY A 567 34.05 -4.27 16.24
N ARG A 568 32.80 -4.75 16.27
CA ARG A 568 32.34 -5.91 15.49
C ARG A 568 32.04 -5.49 14.05
N LEU A 569 33.08 -5.14 13.30
CA LEU A 569 32.95 -4.44 12.02
C LEU A 569 32.20 -5.25 10.95
N CYS A 570 32.41 -6.57 10.90
CA CYS A 570 31.71 -7.43 9.95
C CYS A 570 30.20 -7.50 10.25
N GLU A 571 29.82 -7.61 11.53
CA GLU A 571 28.41 -7.59 11.96
C GLU A 571 27.75 -6.24 11.68
N ALA A 572 28.48 -5.14 11.88
CA ALA A 572 28.02 -3.79 11.55
C ALA A 572 27.71 -3.64 10.05
N VAL A 573 28.60 -4.13 9.18
CA VAL A 573 28.40 -4.13 7.71
C VAL A 573 27.22 -5.01 7.30
N ALA A 574 27.07 -6.19 7.92
CA ALA A 574 25.98 -7.09 7.63
C ALA A 574 24.62 -6.46 7.97
N ALA A 575 24.48 -5.86 9.16
CA ALA A 575 23.26 -5.16 9.57
C ALA A 575 22.97 -3.94 8.67
N ALA A 576 23.99 -3.14 8.34
CA ALA A 576 23.88 -2.02 7.41
C ALA A 576 23.42 -2.45 6.01
N GLY A 577 23.95 -3.57 5.50
CA GLY A 577 23.57 -4.14 4.20
C GLY A 577 22.11 -4.60 4.17
N GLN A 578 21.65 -5.27 5.24
CA GLN A 578 20.24 -5.67 5.36
C GLN A 578 19.31 -4.45 5.45
N ALA A 579 19.70 -3.42 6.22
CA ALA A 579 18.95 -2.17 6.31
C ALA A 579 18.82 -1.47 4.93
N ALA A 580 19.92 -1.39 4.17
CA ALA A 580 19.93 -0.81 2.84
C ALA A 580 19.03 -1.57 1.85
N GLN A 581 19.06 -2.90 1.88
CA GLN A 581 18.18 -3.75 1.06
C GLN A 581 16.71 -3.48 1.39
N LEU A 582 16.36 -3.40 2.68
CA LEU A 582 14.99 -3.14 3.11
C LEU A 582 14.52 -1.73 2.71
N ASN A 583 15.36 -0.72 2.89
CA ASN A 583 15.06 0.67 2.51
C ASN A 583 14.84 0.81 1.00
N SER A 584 15.55 0.03 0.17
CA SER A 584 15.42 0.08 -1.30
C SER A 584 14.07 -0.44 -1.84
N ARG A 585 13.38 -1.31 -1.09
CA ARG A 585 12.06 -1.87 -1.47
C ARG A 585 10.95 -0.82 -1.36
N HIS A 586 11.09 0.13 -0.45
CA HIS A 586 10.11 1.18 -0.19
C HIS A 586 10.39 2.42 -1.05
N ARG A 587 9.96 2.38 -2.32
CA ARG A 587 10.22 3.46 -3.33
C ARG A 587 9.81 4.87 -2.88
N ALA A 588 8.85 5.00 -1.96
CA ALA A 588 8.38 6.28 -1.43
C ALA A 588 9.23 6.84 -0.27
N ALA A 589 10.18 6.07 0.28
CA ALA A 589 10.87 6.37 1.54
C ALA A 589 12.41 6.24 1.45
N GLN A 590 13.02 6.63 0.33
CA GLN A 590 14.49 6.75 0.18
C GLN A 590 15.07 7.91 1.02
N ARG A 591 14.66 8.03 2.29
CA ARG A 591 15.23 8.97 3.23
C ARG A 591 16.64 8.51 3.60
N PRO A 592 17.61 9.43 3.75
CA PRO A 592 18.92 9.12 4.30
C PRO A 592 18.77 8.43 5.65
N ARG A 593 19.54 7.35 5.86
CA ARG A 593 19.60 6.65 7.15
C ARG A 593 20.94 7.00 7.84
N PRO A 594 20.95 8.04 8.71
CA PRO A 594 22.20 8.58 9.22
C PRO A 594 22.91 7.59 10.16
N ALA A 595 22.19 6.76 10.91
CA ALA A 595 22.79 5.70 11.74
C ALA A 595 23.55 4.66 10.93
N VAL A 596 22.99 4.19 9.80
CA VAL A 596 23.67 3.27 8.87
C VAL A 596 24.91 3.92 8.29
N SER A 597 24.78 5.17 7.85
CA SER A 597 25.89 5.93 7.26
C SER A 597 27.01 6.17 8.27
N ALA A 598 26.67 6.50 9.52
CA ALA A 598 27.64 6.66 10.61
C ALA A 598 28.34 5.32 10.95
N ALA A 599 27.61 4.21 11.00
CA ALA A 599 28.18 2.88 11.22
C ALA A 599 29.16 2.48 10.11
N LEU A 600 28.80 2.69 8.84
CA LEU A 600 29.70 2.41 7.71
C LEU A 600 30.92 3.34 7.69
N ALA A 601 30.74 4.62 8.03
CA ALA A 601 31.86 5.56 8.16
C ALA A 601 32.83 5.13 9.26
N TRP A 602 32.31 4.62 10.38
CA TRP A 602 33.10 4.07 11.47
C TRP A 602 33.88 2.82 11.04
N VAL A 603 33.21 1.88 10.38
CA VAL A 603 33.85 0.67 9.83
C VAL A 603 34.98 1.03 8.88
N ASP A 604 34.73 1.95 7.94
CA ASP A 604 35.74 2.36 6.96
C ASP A 604 36.91 3.09 7.61
N ALA A 605 36.66 3.90 8.65
CA ALA A 605 37.71 4.55 9.42
C ALA A 605 38.59 3.52 10.17
N GLU A 606 37.99 2.49 10.78
CA GLU A 606 38.73 1.41 11.45
C GLU A 606 39.50 0.52 10.46
N ARG A 607 38.98 0.35 9.24
CA ARG A 607 39.62 -0.38 8.12
C ARG A 607 40.64 0.45 7.34
N TRP A 608 40.85 1.72 7.74
CA TRP A 608 41.77 2.65 7.07
C TRP A 608 41.41 2.95 5.60
N SER A 609 40.12 2.95 5.27
CA SER A 609 39.57 3.34 3.96
C SER A 609 39.05 4.79 4.00
N ALA A 610 39.97 5.76 4.02
CA ALA A 610 39.63 7.15 4.31
C ALA A 610 38.64 7.77 3.30
N ALA A 611 38.76 7.45 2.01
CA ALA A 611 37.90 8.04 0.97
C ALA A 611 36.42 7.62 1.13
N THR A 612 36.17 6.34 1.37
CA THR A 612 34.81 5.82 1.59
C THR A 612 34.28 6.26 2.95
N ALA A 613 35.13 6.29 3.99
CA ALA A 613 34.76 6.81 5.30
C ALA A 613 34.26 8.26 5.23
N TRP A 614 34.95 9.14 4.50
CA TRP A 614 34.50 10.53 4.28
C TRP A 614 33.20 10.62 3.46
N ALA A 615 32.94 9.68 2.56
CA ALA A 615 31.69 9.66 1.81
C ALA A 615 30.51 9.27 2.71
N HIS A 616 30.66 8.19 3.49
CA HIS A 616 29.65 7.75 4.46
C HIS A 616 29.44 8.77 5.59
N LEU A 617 30.50 9.40 6.08
CA LEU A 617 30.42 10.45 7.10
C LEU A 617 29.56 11.63 6.61
N ARG A 618 29.79 12.11 5.38
CA ARG A 618 28.99 13.19 4.77
C ARG A 618 27.52 12.81 4.60
N ALA A 619 27.21 11.53 4.38
CA ALA A 619 25.83 11.06 4.30
C ALA A 619 25.15 10.98 5.69
N ALA A 620 25.93 10.82 6.76
CA ALA A 620 25.44 10.88 8.14
C ALA A 620 25.27 12.33 8.64
N GLU A 621 26.14 13.24 8.18
CA GLU A 621 26.13 14.67 8.51
C GLU A 621 24.89 15.36 7.89
N GLY A 622 23.94 15.78 8.73
CA GLY A 622 22.78 16.61 8.35
C GLY A 622 21.44 16.13 8.91
N ALA A 623 21.15 14.83 8.86
CA ALA A 623 19.86 14.26 9.30
C ALA A 623 19.92 13.55 10.67
N GLY A 624 21.12 13.26 11.18
CA GLY A 624 21.33 12.52 12.44
C GLY A 624 21.69 13.38 13.66
N ALA A 625 21.53 14.70 13.57
CA ALA A 625 21.97 15.62 14.64
C ALA A 625 21.16 15.47 15.95
N ASP A 626 19.92 14.98 15.86
CA ASP A 626 19.01 14.86 17.00
C ASP A 626 19.20 13.54 17.79
N ASP A 627 19.89 12.53 17.23
CA ASP A 627 20.21 11.28 17.92
C ASP A 627 21.61 11.36 18.56
N PRO A 628 21.72 11.31 19.92
CA PRO A 628 23.00 11.40 20.61
C PRO A 628 24.04 10.34 20.21
N LEU A 629 23.58 9.12 19.89
CA LEU A 629 24.46 8.01 19.50
C LEU A 629 25.04 8.26 18.11
N VAL A 630 24.21 8.72 17.16
CA VAL A 630 24.66 9.07 15.80
C VAL A 630 25.58 10.29 15.82
N ALA A 631 25.21 11.34 16.56
CA ALA A 631 26.00 12.55 16.67
C ALA A 631 27.40 12.28 17.27
N ALA A 632 27.47 11.46 18.33
CA ALA A 632 28.73 11.04 18.91
C ALA A 632 29.57 10.21 17.92
N ALA A 633 28.94 9.29 17.18
CA ALA A 633 29.62 8.47 16.19
C ALA A 633 30.24 9.33 15.07
N VAL A 634 29.47 10.29 14.54
CA VAL A 634 29.94 11.25 13.53
C VAL A 634 31.15 12.03 14.05
N ALA A 635 31.10 12.56 15.27
CA ALA A 635 32.20 13.33 15.86
C ALA A 635 33.46 12.47 16.04
N LEU A 636 33.32 11.26 16.58
CA LEU A 636 34.42 10.33 16.80
C LEU A 636 35.08 9.91 15.48
N VAL A 637 34.29 9.53 14.47
CA VAL A 637 34.79 9.15 13.15
C VAL A 637 35.50 10.31 12.48
N ARG A 638 34.90 11.50 12.48
CA ARG A 638 35.50 12.70 11.90
C ARG A 638 36.84 13.03 12.55
N SER A 639 36.89 12.97 13.89
CA SER A 639 38.13 13.18 14.65
C SER A 639 39.21 12.16 14.27
N ARG A 640 38.86 10.88 14.13
CA ARG A 640 39.79 9.82 13.68
C ARG A 640 40.30 10.05 12.26
N LEU A 641 39.45 10.47 11.32
CA LEU A 641 39.83 10.75 9.94
C LEU A 641 40.76 11.96 9.82
N LEU A 642 40.48 13.04 10.56
CA LEU A 642 41.36 14.22 10.63
C LEU A 642 42.72 13.87 11.24
N SER A 643 42.73 13.08 12.31
CA SER A 643 43.95 12.57 12.93
C SER A 643 44.78 11.71 11.98
N GLY A 644 44.12 10.91 11.13
CA GLY A 644 44.79 10.14 10.09
C GLY A 644 45.50 10.99 9.02
N ARG A 645 45.08 12.25 8.84
CA ARG A 645 45.75 13.26 7.99
C ARG A 645 46.82 14.07 8.73
N GLY A 646 46.97 13.88 10.04
CA GLY A 646 47.85 14.68 10.90
C GLY A 646 47.23 16.02 11.34
N GLU A 647 45.94 16.25 11.09
CA GLU A 647 45.22 17.47 11.47
C GLU A 647 44.72 17.39 12.93
N PHE A 648 45.63 17.16 13.89
CA PHE A 648 45.27 16.84 15.27
C PHE A 648 44.50 17.95 16.01
N ARG A 649 44.82 19.23 15.73
CA ARG A 649 44.09 20.36 16.35
C ARG A 649 42.63 20.39 15.90
N SER A 650 42.38 20.23 14.61
CA SER A 650 41.03 20.15 14.06
C SER A 650 40.28 18.92 14.58
N ALA A 651 40.98 17.78 14.72
CA ALA A 651 40.42 16.59 15.34
C ALA A 651 40.00 16.81 16.80
N ALA A 652 40.79 17.56 17.57
CA ALA A 652 40.48 17.94 18.95
C ALA A 652 39.29 18.90 19.00
N THR A 653 39.26 19.94 18.15
CA THR A 653 38.13 20.88 18.08
C THR A 653 36.80 20.19 17.82
N VAL A 654 36.77 19.17 16.95
CA VAL A 654 35.54 18.40 16.68
C VAL A 654 35.03 17.68 17.93
N LEU A 655 35.92 17.12 18.77
CA LEU A 655 35.52 16.46 20.00
C LEU A 655 35.12 17.47 21.08
N ASP A 656 35.84 18.59 21.20
CA ASP A 656 35.52 19.67 22.13
C ASP A 656 34.13 20.28 21.81
N GLU A 657 33.82 20.48 20.53
CA GLU A 657 32.48 20.89 20.08
C GLU A 657 31.41 19.83 20.37
N ALA A 658 31.73 18.54 20.17
CA ALA A 658 30.80 17.46 20.51
C ALA A 658 30.54 17.38 22.01
N GLN A 659 31.54 17.65 22.85
CA GLN A 659 31.39 17.75 24.30
C GLN A 659 30.47 18.92 24.68
N ALA A 660 30.68 20.09 24.07
CA ALA A 660 29.92 21.31 24.36
C ALA A 660 28.45 21.25 23.87
N ARG A 661 28.14 20.52 22.80
CA ARG A 661 26.76 20.41 22.28
C ARG A 661 25.79 19.65 23.20
N ASP A 662 26.25 19.02 24.27
CA ASP A 662 25.42 18.25 25.21
C ASP A 662 24.95 19.10 26.42
N ASP A 663 24.60 20.37 26.19
CA ASP A 663 24.15 21.29 27.25
C ASP A 663 22.88 20.83 27.99
N ALA A 664 22.10 19.93 27.38
CA ALA A 664 20.87 19.39 27.95
C ALA A 664 21.07 18.10 28.79
N GLY A 665 22.31 17.59 28.89
CA GLY A 665 22.63 16.36 29.64
C GLY A 665 21.90 15.11 29.13
N ARG A 666 21.62 15.06 27.83
CA ARG A 666 20.84 13.97 27.20
C ARG A 666 21.71 12.82 26.73
N ARG A 667 23.03 12.98 26.70
CA ARG A 667 23.95 11.93 26.29
C ARG A 667 24.15 10.89 27.40
N PRO A 668 24.14 9.58 27.07
CA PRO A 668 24.59 8.54 27.97
C PRO A 668 25.99 8.81 28.55
N ARG A 669 26.20 8.49 29.83
CA ARG A 669 27.50 8.69 30.52
C ARG A 669 28.65 8.00 29.80
N TRP A 670 28.44 6.79 29.30
CA TRP A 670 29.47 6.05 28.58
C TRP A 670 29.91 6.76 27.28
N LEU A 671 29.00 7.44 26.57
CA LEU A 671 29.36 8.23 25.37
C LEU A 671 30.16 9.48 25.74
N HIS A 672 29.87 10.10 26.89
CA HIS A 672 30.68 11.20 27.40
C HIS A 672 32.11 10.73 27.72
N GLN A 673 32.23 9.57 28.36
CA GLN A 673 33.53 8.93 28.63
C GLN A 673 34.26 8.60 27.32
N GLU A 674 33.59 8.03 26.32
CA GLU A 674 34.17 7.72 25.00
C GLU A 674 34.78 8.96 24.32
N ILE A 675 34.04 10.07 24.25
CA ILE A 675 34.53 11.31 23.64
C ILE A 675 35.74 11.84 24.42
N THR A 676 35.67 11.83 25.75
CA THR A 676 36.74 12.31 26.63
C THR A 676 38.01 11.46 26.51
N VAL A 677 37.89 10.13 26.46
CA VAL A 677 39.01 9.20 26.24
C VAL A 677 39.64 9.46 24.88
N ASN A 678 38.84 9.59 23.81
CA ASN A 678 39.39 9.85 22.47
C ASN A 678 40.09 11.21 22.42
N ARG A 679 39.61 12.23 23.16
CA ARG A 679 40.29 13.52 23.31
C ARG A 679 41.63 13.41 24.04
N ALA A 680 41.71 12.59 25.09
CA ALA A 680 42.96 12.30 25.80
C ALA A 680 43.95 11.54 24.89
N GLN A 681 43.48 10.59 24.08
CA GLN A 681 44.31 9.87 23.11
C GLN A 681 44.90 10.81 22.03
N LEU A 682 44.16 11.86 21.63
CA LEU A 682 44.70 12.90 20.75
C LEU A 682 45.82 13.70 21.41
N ALA A 683 45.70 14.02 22.71
CA ALA A 683 46.76 14.72 23.45
C ALA A 683 48.06 13.90 23.47
N VAL A 684 47.99 12.57 23.65
CA VAL A 684 49.15 11.68 23.48
C VAL A 684 49.74 11.80 22.07
N SER A 685 48.89 11.81 21.05
CA SER A 685 49.31 11.89 19.63
C SER A 685 49.94 13.24 19.27
N MET A 686 49.54 14.32 19.96
CA MET A 686 50.12 15.66 19.83
C MET A 686 51.43 15.85 20.62
N GLY A 687 51.85 14.86 21.41
CA GLY A 687 53.05 14.95 22.25
C GLY A 687 52.82 15.64 23.60
N SER A 688 51.57 15.69 24.07
CA SER A 688 51.17 16.24 25.37
C SER A 688 50.70 15.12 26.33
N PRO A 689 51.57 14.19 26.77
CA PRO A 689 51.16 13.07 27.61
C PRO A 689 50.66 13.50 29.00
N ASP A 690 51.16 14.61 29.55
CA ASP A 690 50.69 15.11 30.85
C ASP A 690 49.25 15.68 30.75
N GLU A 691 48.91 16.34 29.63
CA GLU A 691 47.52 16.75 29.33
C GLU A 691 46.62 15.52 29.23
N ALA A 692 47.06 14.47 28.52
CA ALA A 692 46.29 13.23 28.40
C ALA A 692 46.01 12.57 29.77
N LEU A 693 47.01 12.50 30.64
CA LEU A 693 46.85 11.95 31.99
C LEU A 693 45.94 12.82 32.85
N ALA A 694 46.02 14.16 32.72
CA ALA A 694 45.12 15.08 33.40
C ALA A 694 43.67 14.91 32.92
N THR A 695 43.44 14.74 31.62
CA THR A 695 42.11 14.45 31.06
C THR A 695 41.57 13.08 31.51
N VAL A 696 42.41 12.04 31.55
CA VAL A 696 41.97 10.74 32.10
C VAL A 696 41.62 10.86 33.58
N ALA A 697 42.32 11.71 34.35
CA ALA A 697 42.00 11.95 35.74
C ALA A 697 40.65 12.66 35.96
N THR A 698 40.05 13.28 34.94
CA THR A 698 38.69 13.85 35.06
C THR A 698 37.58 12.81 34.83
N LEU A 699 37.91 11.60 34.37
CA LEU A 699 36.93 10.53 34.17
C LEU A 699 36.43 9.98 35.51
N ASP A 700 35.14 9.65 35.56
CA ASP A 700 34.51 8.97 36.70
C ASP A 700 35.05 7.54 36.86
N ASP A 701 35.23 6.82 35.74
CA ASP A 701 35.80 5.47 35.71
C ASP A 701 37.19 5.47 35.06
N ARG A 702 38.19 5.74 35.90
CA ARG A 702 39.61 5.80 35.49
C ARG A 702 40.22 4.43 35.26
N ASP A 703 39.59 3.38 35.79
CA ASP A 703 40.05 2.00 35.70
C ASP A 703 39.42 1.26 34.50
N SER A 704 38.51 1.92 33.78
CA SER A 704 38.01 1.44 32.49
C SER A 704 39.17 1.09 31.55
N ALA A 705 39.03 -0.01 30.80
CA ALA A 705 40.09 -0.52 29.93
C ALA A 705 40.59 0.55 28.93
N GLN A 706 39.69 1.41 28.44
CA GLN A 706 40.02 2.51 27.56
C GLN A 706 40.85 3.60 28.22
N ALA A 707 40.49 4.05 29.43
CA ALA A 707 41.25 5.02 30.20
C ALA A 707 42.66 4.49 30.56
N VAL A 708 42.74 3.20 30.90
CA VAL A 708 44.00 2.50 31.16
C VAL A 708 44.89 2.46 29.91
N LEU A 709 44.33 2.18 28.73
CA LEU A 709 45.08 2.17 27.47
C LEU A 709 45.64 3.56 27.13
N VAL A 710 44.85 4.62 27.28
CA VAL A 710 45.33 5.99 27.07
C VAL A 710 46.44 6.34 28.07
N SER A 711 46.27 5.96 29.34
CA SER A 711 47.28 6.17 30.38
C SER A 711 48.59 5.41 30.07
N ALA A 712 48.49 4.17 29.61
CA ALA A 712 49.65 3.38 29.21
C ALA A 712 50.35 3.98 27.99
N ALA A 713 49.60 4.46 26.99
CA ALA A 713 50.15 5.16 25.83
C ALA A 713 50.85 6.47 26.23
N ALA A 714 50.28 7.24 27.16
CA ALA A 714 50.90 8.47 27.69
C ALA A 714 52.20 8.19 28.46
N ARG A 715 52.21 7.17 29.34
CA ARG A 715 53.42 6.73 30.06
C ARG A 715 54.50 6.24 29.12
N LEU A 716 54.12 5.48 28.10
CA LEU A 716 55.04 5.05 27.06
C LEU A 716 55.65 6.27 26.34
N ALA A 717 54.84 7.28 25.98
CA ALA A 717 55.35 8.52 25.37
C ALA A 717 56.35 9.27 26.26
N LYS A 718 56.22 9.17 27.59
CA LYS A 718 57.18 9.71 28.58
C LYS A 718 58.44 8.84 28.77
N GLY A 719 58.50 7.65 28.17
CA GLY A 719 59.62 6.70 28.32
C GLY A 719 59.49 5.77 29.53
N GLU A 720 58.31 5.73 30.16
CA GLU A 720 58.03 4.92 31.36
C GLU A 720 57.54 3.52 30.95
N ALA A 721 58.32 2.82 30.11
CA ALA A 721 57.90 1.57 29.44
C ALA A 721 57.44 0.47 30.41
N ARG A 722 58.10 0.31 31.57
CA ARG A 722 57.70 -0.69 32.59
C ARG A 722 56.29 -0.42 33.11
N GLN A 723 56.00 0.83 33.48
CA GLN A 723 54.69 1.22 33.99
C GLN A 723 53.60 1.07 32.93
N ALA A 724 53.91 1.35 31.66
CA ALA A 724 52.98 1.13 30.55
C ALA A 724 52.65 -0.36 30.37
N ALA A 725 53.66 -1.25 30.46
CA ALA A 725 53.47 -2.70 30.37
C ALA A 725 52.64 -3.25 31.54
N ASP A 726 52.91 -2.78 32.77
CA ASP A 726 52.18 -3.20 33.97
C ASP A 726 50.69 -2.80 33.90
N LEU A 727 50.40 -1.60 33.36
CA LEU A 727 49.03 -1.13 33.19
C LEU A 727 48.19 -1.97 32.24
N VAL A 728 48.74 -2.43 31.11
CA VAL A 728 47.96 -3.18 30.11
C VAL A 728 47.84 -4.67 30.45
N LYS A 729 48.65 -5.18 31.38
CA LYS A 729 48.68 -6.61 31.76
C LYS A 729 47.31 -7.16 32.22
N PRO A 730 46.51 -6.45 33.05
CA PRO A 730 45.16 -6.91 33.41
C PRO A 730 44.22 -7.02 32.20
N ILE A 731 44.32 -6.10 31.24
CA ILE A 731 43.49 -6.11 30.01
C ILE A 731 43.85 -7.32 29.15
N LEU A 732 45.14 -7.60 28.98
CA LEU A 732 45.64 -8.76 28.23
C LEU A 732 45.24 -10.11 28.84
N GLY A 733 45.07 -10.15 30.18
CA GLY A 733 44.63 -11.34 30.91
C GLY A 733 43.10 -11.43 31.11
N GLY A 734 42.36 -10.37 30.81
CA GLY A 734 40.92 -10.28 31.04
C GLY A 734 40.12 -11.02 29.97
N ALA A 735 39.41 -12.07 30.37
CA ALA A 735 38.43 -12.72 29.51
C ALA A 735 37.28 -11.75 29.19
N GLY A 736 36.96 -11.56 27.91
CA GLY A 736 35.80 -10.76 27.47
C GLY A 736 36.08 -9.30 27.09
N SER A 737 37.34 -8.84 27.06
CA SER A 737 37.65 -7.50 26.55
C SER A 737 37.34 -7.38 25.04
N PRO A 738 36.71 -6.28 24.57
CA PRO A 738 36.47 -6.06 23.15
C PRO A 738 37.76 -6.17 22.31
N PRO A 739 37.71 -6.79 21.11
CA PRO A 739 38.89 -6.97 20.26
C PRO A 739 39.71 -5.69 19.99
N PRO A 740 39.10 -4.50 19.74
CA PRO A 740 39.87 -3.27 19.55
C PRO A 740 40.77 -2.91 20.73
N LEU A 741 40.27 -3.09 21.96
CA LEU A 741 41.02 -2.77 23.18
C LEU A 741 42.18 -3.75 23.39
N LEU A 742 41.96 -5.04 23.09
CA LEU A 742 43.01 -6.05 23.15
C LEU A 742 44.09 -5.81 22.09
N ILE A 743 43.71 -5.39 20.89
CA ILE A 743 44.67 -5.01 19.83
C ILE A 743 45.56 -3.87 20.34
N ASP A 744 44.98 -2.78 20.83
CA ASP A 744 45.74 -1.64 21.36
C ASP A 744 46.62 -2.04 22.55
N ALA A 745 46.13 -2.89 23.47
CA ALA A 745 46.90 -3.41 24.60
C ALA A 745 48.14 -4.20 24.15
N TRP A 746 47.99 -5.09 23.15
CA TRP A 746 49.10 -5.87 22.61
C TRP A 746 50.12 -4.99 21.87
N LEU A 747 49.66 -3.96 21.17
CA LEU A 747 50.53 -3.00 20.49
C LEU A 747 51.33 -2.14 21.49
N ILE A 748 50.70 -1.70 22.59
CA ILE A 748 51.39 -1.00 23.68
C ILE A 748 52.39 -1.94 24.37
N SER A 749 52.01 -3.18 24.64
CA SER A 749 52.90 -4.19 25.23
C SER A 749 54.12 -4.46 24.35
N ALA A 750 53.94 -4.61 23.03
CA ALA A 750 55.04 -4.78 22.08
C ALA A 750 56.00 -3.58 22.07
N ALA A 751 55.47 -2.36 22.09
CA ALA A 751 56.28 -1.14 22.11
C ALA A 751 57.05 -0.99 23.44
N ALA A 752 56.40 -1.29 24.57
CA ALA A 752 57.03 -1.27 25.88
C ALA A 752 58.14 -2.33 26.03
N ALA A 753 57.91 -3.56 25.53
CA ALA A 753 58.90 -4.64 25.54
C ALA A 753 60.14 -4.26 24.69
N SER A 754 59.93 -3.63 23.53
CA SER A 754 61.04 -3.14 22.70
C SER A 754 61.88 -2.08 23.39
N GLU A 755 61.29 -1.18 24.18
CA GLU A 755 62.04 -0.15 24.92
C GLU A 755 62.80 -0.71 26.12
N GLN A 756 62.29 -1.77 26.72
CA GLN A 756 62.93 -2.46 27.84
C GLN A 756 64.08 -3.37 27.39
N GLY A 757 64.26 -3.56 26.07
CA GLY A 757 65.29 -4.46 25.54
C GLY A 757 64.94 -5.94 25.69
N GLU A 758 63.65 -6.27 25.79
CA GLU A 758 63.18 -7.65 25.83
C GLU A 758 63.52 -8.41 24.53
N PRO A 759 63.60 -9.76 24.56
CA PRO A 759 63.90 -10.54 23.38
C PRO A 759 62.97 -10.23 22.20
N ALA A 760 63.53 -10.19 20.98
CA ALA A 760 62.75 -9.94 19.76
C ALA A 760 61.56 -10.90 19.59
N ALA A 761 61.69 -12.13 20.08
CA ALA A 761 60.61 -13.13 20.09
C ALA A 761 59.39 -12.65 20.91
N THR A 762 59.59 -12.00 22.06
CA THR A 762 58.52 -11.47 22.91
C THR A 762 57.79 -10.33 22.21
N VAL A 763 58.54 -9.39 21.61
CA VAL A 763 57.98 -8.28 20.83
C VAL A 763 57.16 -8.82 19.65
N HIS A 764 57.72 -9.77 18.91
CA HIS A 764 57.06 -10.39 17.76
C HIS A 764 55.79 -11.15 18.17
N GLN A 765 55.81 -11.89 19.28
CA GLN A 765 54.64 -12.60 19.80
C GLN A 765 53.49 -11.65 20.14
N SER A 766 53.77 -10.53 20.81
CA SER A 766 52.76 -9.51 21.12
C SER A 766 52.16 -8.92 19.84
N LEU A 767 52.99 -8.61 18.85
CA LEU A 767 52.52 -8.10 17.55
C LEU A 767 51.68 -9.14 16.78
N GLN A 768 52.06 -10.42 16.78
CA GLN A 768 51.28 -11.51 16.17
C GLN A 768 49.92 -11.70 16.82
N ARG A 769 49.83 -11.55 18.15
CA ARG A 769 48.54 -11.57 18.88
C ARG A 769 47.64 -10.41 18.45
N ALA A 770 48.19 -9.20 18.33
CA ALA A 770 47.45 -8.05 17.80
C ALA A 770 46.92 -8.30 16.38
N LEU A 771 47.75 -8.86 15.47
CA LEU A 771 47.32 -9.18 14.10
C LEU A 771 46.23 -10.25 14.06
N THR A 772 46.38 -11.32 14.83
CA THR A 772 45.39 -12.41 14.89
C THR A 772 44.02 -11.89 15.32
N LEU A 773 43.98 -10.95 16.27
CA LEU A 773 42.75 -10.32 16.73
C LEU A 773 42.18 -9.32 15.71
N ALA A 774 43.05 -8.63 14.96
CA ALA A 774 42.64 -7.62 13.99
C ALA A 774 42.10 -8.21 12.67
N ALA A 775 42.56 -9.41 12.28
CA ALA A 775 42.31 -9.97 10.97
C ALA A 775 40.82 -10.27 10.64
N PRO A 776 40.00 -10.85 11.54
CA PRO A 776 38.61 -11.23 11.22
C PRO A 776 37.72 -10.04 10.83
N ASP A 777 37.84 -8.92 11.54
CA ASP A 777 37.05 -7.70 11.30
C ASP A 777 37.77 -6.68 10.41
N GLY A 778 39.07 -6.88 10.18
CA GLY A 778 39.90 -6.02 9.34
C GLY A 778 40.35 -4.73 10.03
N HIS A 779 40.61 -4.74 11.34
CA HIS A 779 41.10 -3.57 12.06
C HIS A 779 42.49 -3.17 11.57
N ARG A 780 42.60 -2.04 10.86
CA ARG A 780 43.88 -1.51 10.34
C ARG A 780 44.32 -0.23 11.04
N ARG A 781 43.37 0.58 11.51
CA ARG A 781 43.63 1.87 12.17
C ARG A 781 44.69 1.78 13.28
N PRO A 782 44.66 0.81 14.23
CA PRO A 782 45.67 0.72 15.29
C PRO A 782 47.12 0.63 14.77
N PHE A 783 47.34 -0.10 13.68
CA PHE A 783 48.67 -0.29 13.07
C PHE A 783 49.15 0.94 12.27
N HIS A 784 48.23 1.78 11.81
CA HIS A 784 48.53 3.02 11.08
C HIS A 784 48.73 4.22 12.00
N GLN A 785 47.92 4.34 13.05
CA GLN A 785 47.97 5.44 14.01
C GLN A 785 48.97 5.21 15.15
N GLY A 786 49.62 4.05 15.18
CA GLY A 786 50.74 3.77 16.06
C GLY A 786 51.78 4.89 16.12
N GLY A 787 52.24 5.21 17.32
CA GLY A 787 53.30 6.20 17.55
C GLY A 787 54.58 5.90 16.74
N PRO A 788 55.53 6.85 16.65
CA PRO A 788 56.76 6.69 15.85
C PRO A 788 57.53 5.40 16.17
N ARG A 789 57.48 4.96 17.42
CA ARG A 789 58.14 3.73 17.91
C ARG A 789 57.49 2.47 17.33
N LEU A 790 56.17 2.34 17.42
CA LEU A 790 55.43 1.23 16.82
C LEU A 790 55.60 1.21 15.29
N ARG A 791 55.60 2.38 14.64
CA ARG A 791 55.87 2.49 13.20
C ARG A 791 57.27 2.01 12.79
N ARG A 792 58.28 2.10 13.68
CA ARG A 792 59.61 1.51 13.45
C ARG A 792 59.59 -0.01 13.59
N LEU A 793 58.91 -0.52 14.63
CA LEU A 793 58.75 -1.96 14.85
C LEU A 793 58.06 -2.65 13.67
N LEU A 794 56.99 -2.05 13.14
CA LEU A 794 56.22 -2.61 12.03
C LEU A 794 56.90 -2.47 10.65
N ARG A 795 58.04 -1.78 10.52
CA ARG A 795 58.75 -1.63 9.22
C ARG A 795 59.63 -2.84 8.87
N GLY A 796 59.99 -3.66 9.85
CA GLY A 796 60.99 -4.72 9.69
C GLY A 796 60.44 -6.09 9.25
N ASP A 797 59.12 -6.26 9.16
CA ASP A 797 58.52 -7.59 8.99
C ASP A 797 57.38 -7.58 7.93
N PRO A 798 57.47 -8.42 6.89
CA PRO A 798 56.53 -8.43 5.77
C PRO A 798 55.10 -8.81 6.16
N GLN A 799 54.87 -9.54 7.26
CA GLN A 799 53.52 -9.87 7.73
C GLN A 799 52.79 -8.60 8.23
N PHE A 800 53.53 -7.67 8.83
CA PHE A 800 53.00 -6.40 9.34
C PHE A 800 52.94 -5.31 8.27
N ALA A 801 53.74 -5.43 7.21
CA ALA A 801 53.63 -4.57 6.03
C ALA A 801 52.27 -4.71 5.34
N ALA A 802 51.72 -5.93 5.26
CA ALA A 802 50.39 -6.18 4.70
C ALA A 802 49.26 -5.53 5.51
N ALA A 803 49.35 -5.54 6.84
CA ALA A 803 48.40 -4.87 7.74
C ALA A 803 48.45 -3.33 7.66
N ARG A 804 49.59 -2.78 7.23
CA ARG A 804 49.80 -1.34 6.99
C ARG A 804 49.54 -0.90 5.56
N ARG A 805 49.16 -1.81 4.67
CA ARG A 805 48.90 -1.46 3.28
C ARG A 805 47.48 -0.91 3.18
N PRO A 806 47.25 0.27 2.59
CA PRO A 806 45.90 0.73 2.29
C PRO A 806 45.18 -0.30 1.41
N PRO A 807 43.88 -0.57 1.61
CA PRO A 807 43.10 -1.47 0.74
C PRO A 807 43.20 -1.08 -0.74
N ASP A 808 43.29 0.22 -1.00
CA ASP A 808 43.36 0.81 -2.36
C ASP A 808 44.79 0.94 -2.91
N ALA A 809 45.81 0.46 -2.20
CA ALA A 809 47.19 0.56 -2.66
C ALA A 809 47.51 -0.56 -3.68
N PRO A 810 48.03 -0.24 -4.89
CA PRO A 810 48.44 -1.24 -5.86
C PRO A 810 49.52 -2.17 -5.29
N PRO A 811 49.61 -3.44 -5.73
CA PRO A 811 50.62 -4.37 -5.23
C PRO A 811 52.03 -3.90 -5.52
N GLU A 812 52.83 -3.76 -4.45
CA GLU A 812 54.27 -3.56 -4.55
C GLU A 812 54.88 -4.80 -5.23
N ARG A 813 55.53 -4.56 -6.37
CA ARG A 813 56.46 -5.51 -6.96
C ARG A 813 57.66 -5.61 -6.03
N ALA A 814 57.85 -6.77 -5.40
CA ALA A 814 59.08 -7.08 -4.69
C ALA A 814 60.29 -6.94 -5.66
N ALA A 815 61.34 -6.24 -5.23
CA ALA A 815 62.58 -6.07 -5.97
C ALA A 815 63.40 -7.38 -6.01
N PRO A 816 64.29 -7.58 -7.01
CA PRO A 816 64.52 -8.89 -7.62
C PRO A 816 65.76 -9.63 -7.08
N ALA A 817 65.67 -10.97 -7.03
CA ALA A 817 66.82 -11.88 -7.06
C ALA A 817 66.85 -12.58 -8.43
N GLU A 818 67.93 -12.31 -9.16
CA GLU A 818 68.53 -13.01 -10.31
C GLU A 818 67.65 -13.83 -11.29
N ALA A 819 67.47 -13.23 -12.47
CA ALA A 819 67.32 -13.77 -13.82
C ALA A 819 66.97 -15.26 -14.04
N SER A 820 65.77 -15.50 -14.58
CA SER A 820 65.65 -16.10 -15.92
C SER A 820 64.32 -15.71 -16.58
N SER A 821 64.40 -15.37 -17.86
CA SER A 821 63.34 -14.77 -18.67
C SER A 821 62.24 -15.75 -19.07
N VAL A 822 60.97 -15.37 -18.91
CA VAL A 822 59.90 -15.48 -19.92
C VAL A 822 58.84 -14.41 -19.61
N ALA A 823 58.47 -13.62 -20.62
CA ALA A 823 57.50 -12.52 -20.51
C ALA A 823 56.06 -12.98 -20.85
N ALA A 824 55.07 -12.55 -20.05
CA ALA A 824 53.63 -12.45 -20.40
C ALA A 824 52.87 -11.50 -19.41
N PRO A 825 51.72 -10.90 -19.78
CA PRO A 825 51.31 -9.52 -19.45
C PRO A 825 50.34 -9.34 -18.25
N PRO A 826 50.01 -8.09 -17.81
CA PRO A 826 49.36 -7.81 -16.53
C PRO A 826 47.83 -7.73 -16.56
N GLY A 827 47.22 -8.29 -15.51
CA GLY A 827 46.17 -7.68 -14.67
C GLY A 827 44.83 -7.27 -15.30
N THR A 828 43.82 -8.13 -15.13
CA THR A 828 42.38 -7.92 -15.39
C THR A 828 41.73 -6.96 -14.37
N PRO A 829 41.08 -5.85 -14.78
CA PRO A 829 40.17 -5.09 -13.90
C PRO A 829 38.83 -5.80 -13.64
N ILE A 830 38.25 -5.62 -12.45
CA ILE A 830 36.93 -6.21 -12.12
C ILE A 830 35.82 -5.33 -12.73
N LEU A 831 34.91 -5.94 -13.48
CA LEU A 831 33.69 -5.32 -14.04
C LEU A 831 32.64 -5.12 -12.94
N VAL A 832 32.10 -3.91 -12.81
CA VAL A 832 31.02 -3.56 -11.88
C VAL A 832 29.65 -4.07 -12.37
N ASP A 833 29.55 -4.46 -13.64
CA ASP A 833 28.41 -5.17 -14.25
C ASP A 833 28.87 -5.92 -15.51
N PRO A 834 28.45 -7.16 -15.78
CA PRO A 834 28.77 -7.85 -17.02
C PRO A 834 28.17 -7.11 -18.24
N LEU A 835 28.92 -7.11 -19.35
CA LEU A 835 28.45 -6.60 -20.64
C LEU A 835 27.41 -7.57 -21.21
N SER A 836 26.33 -7.05 -21.79
CA SER A 836 25.37 -7.91 -22.50
C SER A 836 25.98 -8.42 -23.82
N GLU A 837 25.46 -9.52 -24.38
CA GLU A 837 25.93 -10.06 -25.66
C GLU A 837 25.97 -9.00 -26.77
N ARG A 838 24.94 -8.15 -26.84
CA ARG A 838 24.86 -7.07 -27.82
C ARG A 838 25.87 -5.95 -27.58
N GLU A 839 26.20 -5.65 -26.31
CA GLU A 839 27.27 -4.71 -25.98
C GLU A 839 28.66 -5.30 -26.30
N LEU A 840 28.83 -6.61 -26.15
CA LEU A 840 30.07 -7.33 -26.44
C LEU A 840 30.35 -7.41 -27.95
N GLU A 841 29.29 -7.56 -28.75
CA GLU A 841 29.33 -7.50 -30.22
C GLU A 841 29.65 -6.08 -30.72
N VAL A 842 29.00 -5.05 -30.16
CA VAL A 842 29.37 -3.64 -30.41
C VAL A 842 30.83 -3.39 -30.02
N LEU A 843 31.29 -3.93 -28.89
CA LEU A 843 32.67 -3.79 -28.42
C LEU A 843 33.70 -4.45 -29.35
N HIS A 844 33.38 -5.59 -29.98
CA HIS A 844 34.22 -6.22 -31.02
C HIS A 844 34.39 -5.30 -32.23
N HIS A 845 33.29 -4.71 -32.72
CA HIS A 845 33.39 -3.76 -33.82
C HIS A 845 34.12 -2.46 -33.43
N LEU A 846 33.96 -2.00 -32.18
CA LEU A 846 34.75 -0.89 -31.66
C LEU A 846 36.25 -1.20 -31.67
N ALA A 847 36.63 -2.44 -31.33
CA ALA A 847 38.01 -2.93 -31.32
C ALA A 847 38.62 -3.11 -32.72
N ALA A 848 37.78 -3.33 -33.74
CA ALA A 848 38.11 -3.31 -35.15
C ALA A 848 38.19 -1.90 -35.77
N MET A 849 38.11 -0.83 -34.95
CA MET A 849 38.19 0.58 -35.37
C MET A 849 37.03 1.10 -36.25
N LEU A 850 35.91 0.37 -36.37
CA LEU A 850 34.75 0.79 -37.17
C LEU A 850 34.04 2.03 -36.59
N GLY A 851 33.69 3.03 -37.40
CA GLY A 851 32.88 4.18 -36.99
C GLY A 851 31.48 3.78 -36.49
N THR A 852 30.83 4.62 -35.68
CA THR A 852 29.50 4.28 -35.11
C THR A 852 28.42 4.05 -36.17
N GLU A 853 28.55 4.66 -37.35
CA GLU A 853 27.67 4.44 -38.51
C GLU A 853 27.96 3.11 -39.19
N GLU A 854 29.25 2.78 -39.40
CA GLU A 854 29.67 1.49 -39.96
C GLU A 854 29.29 0.30 -39.04
N ILE A 855 29.31 0.49 -37.72
CA ILE A 855 28.83 -0.51 -36.75
C ILE A 855 27.31 -0.67 -36.85
N ALA A 856 26.59 0.43 -37.04
CA ALA A 856 25.14 0.42 -37.18
C ALA A 856 24.74 -0.38 -38.44
N ASP A 857 25.43 -0.15 -39.56
CA ASP A 857 25.22 -0.88 -40.81
C ASP A 857 25.62 -2.36 -40.69
N ALA A 858 26.77 -2.67 -40.09
CA ALA A 858 27.24 -4.05 -39.90
C ALA A 858 26.32 -4.88 -39.00
N MET A 859 25.66 -4.24 -38.02
CA MET A 859 24.75 -4.91 -37.07
C MET A 859 23.27 -4.79 -37.47
N TYR A 860 22.95 -4.13 -38.58
CA TYR A 860 21.58 -3.76 -39.00
C TYR A 860 20.78 -3.04 -37.90
N LEU A 861 21.41 -2.08 -37.22
CA LEU A 861 20.82 -1.28 -36.13
C LEU A 861 20.81 0.22 -36.48
N SER A 862 20.02 1.02 -35.76
CA SER A 862 20.11 2.48 -35.88
C SER A 862 21.38 3.01 -35.22
N VAL A 863 21.96 4.10 -35.77
CA VAL A 863 23.14 4.78 -35.22
C VAL A 863 22.93 5.22 -33.76
N ASN A 864 21.70 5.62 -33.39
CA ASN A 864 21.36 6.02 -32.02
C ASN A 864 21.38 4.83 -31.03
N THR A 865 20.96 3.66 -31.49
CA THR A 865 21.02 2.42 -30.70
C THR A 865 22.48 2.05 -30.42
N VAL A 866 23.35 2.12 -31.43
CA VAL A 866 24.79 1.88 -31.25
C VAL A 866 25.41 2.91 -30.31
N LYS A 867 25.13 4.21 -30.44
CA LYS A 867 25.61 5.25 -29.49
C LYS A 867 25.23 4.95 -28.04
N THR A 868 24.04 4.41 -27.83
CA THR A 868 23.54 4.02 -26.50
C THR A 868 24.36 2.86 -25.92
N HIS A 869 24.61 1.82 -26.72
CA HIS A 869 25.50 0.72 -26.33
C HIS A 869 26.93 1.19 -26.07
N VAL A 870 27.50 2.06 -26.91
CA VAL A 870 28.85 2.63 -26.68
C VAL A 870 28.93 3.39 -25.36
N ARG A 871 27.92 4.20 -25.02
CA ARG A 871 27.88 4.92 -23.74
C ARG A 871 27.74 3.96 -22.56
N SER A 872 26.95 2.90 -22.69
CA SER A 872 26.83 1.85 -21.68
C SER A 872 28.15 1.10 -21.48
N ILE A 873 28.82 0.71 -22.57
CA ILE A 873 30.15 0.06 -22.57
C ILE A 873 31.19 0.94 -21.88
N LEU A 874 31.24 2.23 -22.21
CA LEU A 874 32.16 3.19 -21.59
C LEU A 874 31.92 3.29 -20.08
N ARG A 875 30.65 3.33 -19.65
CA ARG A 875 30.27 3.33 -18.24
C ARG A 875 30.68 2.03 -17.54
N LYS A 876 30.35 0.88 -18.12
CA LYS A 876 30.62 -0.45 -17.54
C LYS A 876 32.12 -0.79 -17.47
N LEU A 877 32.91 -0.34 -18.45
CA LEU A 877 34.37 -0.46 -18.47
C LEU A 877 35.09 0.70 -17.75
N ALA A 878 34.32 1.61 -17.12
CA ALA A 878 34.79 2.81 -16.44
C ALA A 878 35.75 3.67 -17.29
N ALA A 879 35.56 3.69 -18.61
CA ALA A 879 36.43 4.32 -19.58
C ALA A 879 35.82 5.65 -20.06
N PRO A 880 36.55 6.77 -20.00
CA PRO A 880 36.06 8.08 -20.45
C PRO A 880 36.00 8.21 -21.98
N ARG A 881 36.72 7.36 -22.73
CA ARG A 881 36.82 7.43 -24.20
C ARG A 881 36.87 6.04 -24.84
N ARG A 882 36.37 5.95 -26.08
CA ARG A 882 36.29 4.71 -26.88
C ARG A 882 37.60 3.92 -26.92
N ASN A 883 38.73 4.57 -27.20
CA ASN A 883 40.03 3.90 -27.31
C ASN A 883 40.54 3.35 -25.96
N GLU A 884 40.05 3.91 -24.85
CA GLU A 884 40.36 3.42 -23.51
C GLU A 884 39.46 2.23 -23.14
N ALA A 885 38.19 2.25 -23.53
CA ALA A 885 37.31 1.08 -23.42
C ALA A 885 37.86 -0.12 -24.18
N VAL A 886 38.32 0.06 -25.42
CA VAL A 886 38.94 -1.03 -26.21
C VAL A 886 40.22 -1.55 -25.56
N ARG A 887 41.10 -0.67 -25.04
CA ARG A 887 42.31 -1.10 -24.33
C ARG A 887 41.98 -1.92 -23.08
N ARG A 888 40.99 -1.47 -22.30
CA ARG A 888 40.55 -2.20 -21.10
C ARG A 888 39.88 -3.52 -21.46
N ALA A 889 39.05 -3.54 -22.51
CA ALA A 889 38.43 -4.77 -23.00
C ALA A 889 39.46 -5.81 -23.46
N ARG A 890 40.53 -5.40 -24.16
CA ARG A 890 41.66 -6.27 -24.52
C ARG A 890 42.42 -6.79 -23.30
N ALA A 891 42.66 -5.93 -22.30
CA ALA A 891 43.27 -6.32 -21.04
C ALA A 891 42.39 -7.30 -20.22
N LEU A 892 41.08 -7.31 -20.49
CA LEU A 892 40.10 -8.21 -19.90
C LEU A 892 39.84 -9.50 -20.70
N GLY A 893 40.42 -9.64 -21.90
CA GLY A 893 40.18 -10.78 -22.79
C GLY A 893 38.76 -10.81 -23.39
N LEU A 894 38.09 -9.67 -23.49
CA LEU A 894 36.71 -9.57 -24.01
C LEU A 894 36.65 -9.35 -25.53
N VAL A 895 37.75 -8.89 -26.13
CA VAL A 895 37.94 -8.59 -27.57
C VAL A 895 39.41 -8.72 -27.97
#